data_AF-A0A318KUD1-F1
#
_entry.id   AF-A0A318KUD1-F1
#
_cell.length_a   1.000
_cell.length_b   1.000
_cell.length_c   1.000
_cell.angle_alpha   90.00
_cell.angle_beta   90.00
_cell.angle_gamma   90.00
#
_symmetry.space_group_name_H-M   'P 1'
#
loop_
_entity.id
_entity.type
_entity.pdbx_description
1 polymer ?
#
loop_
_entity_poly.entity_id
_entity_poly.type
_entity_poly.pdbx_seq_one_letter_code
_entity_poly.pdbx_strand_id
1 'polypeptide(L)'
;RILANLELGRRRVVNNLQYTYPNATLARSNWTINAGEAVCQAGGVYFARRLRLVEGDVHRVYIRALTAAGAPQLAWRADGGEFATAPLVSQRLVDSTWTDYGFDVPAGEYFYLRVQTPLATRIKSMVACNTLHEVRVLTAPVIVGQQAVPGQPVSLLASAQSRLVGGHIARFDVSRDGVLSQWPASNNSAVITLTFQGAIGETRSLVVVAVDDLGNRSAPTVHTITLADDITPAAPSITSPVAGATSISLSPVLSASAFAVANASHASTDWQIRAADGQSVVWQSLADTSHLTSISVPGGTLLPNTSYQAWVRYHTGSGVLSAWGHSAFTTVVQVNAPPGEVVFSTPGTYTWTVPDGVTSASALVVDGSGGDVAFGPLAIAGNGFSMQATSLPAVDNWSCVCYGNGQFMAVATGSGAVAISPDGVNWTSQALLSGISWASICYGNGLFVAISNGPSSIFATSADGLDWNLSPLPGGANWRDITYGNGTFVMVSGNSMSGGSTLAATSEDGFTWTLQALPASMMWKTVCYGEDMFVALASNSSQIAASSPDGVNWAQRSLPAAANWRSVDYGNGIFVAISDSNSSLVAVSTDGLTWQVHTLPVADNWRDISYGNGVFVAMSSNGTVATTVDGIHWTQQTVLAIGNANCIAYGNGRFVALGFDGDAATLTAGPTVTHADATLTSSNGFSLTAPTSAGSYGVSSGVAAYDNDMPLTPGAQITVTVPGPDGAVRVIWGAGRSFPNNAASAGTQIGIVLVAEGGGAGQWQRVDGNFNPVNYPFGGAFFNSHPTYAGIVDQTIDGQAMVKVPKFWFKTGNVPSGQYAGKRYWMISDQPAPGFAVHPAFMNYGAEVPQYWLGKYQGTADGGKLGSQAGLMPLTNLDFPTMQARAVARNVYGVNGFMMWSIYQLAAVQMLCLIEMGSSDSQTVIGSGNVDYSGMGVLSVNHATVATATWRGIVGLWGNVLQMVDGLQSSANAKYMIWDKNGNRSLQTSGQVVPQTGYATTMATAASQYYDLASIFAASNAAAYSSDGAYGDSIHLSGAGIAWHGGASHTSDAGLFYLDIGEDAAYSADSLSTRLAKY
;
A
#
# COMPACT_ATOMS: atom_id res chain seq x y z
N ARG A 1 -39.83 -12.93 -64.93
CA ARG A 1 -39.40 -11.85 -63.99
C ARG A 1 -37.96 -11.34 -64.21
N ILE A 2 -37.02 -12.09 -64.82
CA ILE A 2 -35.81 -11.50 -65.44
C ILE A 2 -36.13 -10.83 -66.79
N LEU A 3 -37.18 -11.29 -67.49
CA LEU A 3 -37.65 -10.69 -68.75
C LEU A 3 -38.40 -9.34 -68.64
N ALA A 4 -38.81 -8.88 -67.45
CA ALA A 4 -39.47 -7.57 -67.31
C ALA A 4 -38.48 -6.40 -67.10
N ASN A 5 -37.17 -6.69 -66.94
CA ASN A 5 -36.11 -5.69 -66.74
C ASN A 5 -35.20 -5.52 -67.98
N LEU A 6 -35.65 -5.99 -69.16
CA LEU A 6 -34.94 -5.92 -70.43
C LEU A 6 -35.46 -4.84 -71.40
N GLU A 7 -36.59 -4.18 -71.14
CA GLU A 7 -37.22 -3.26 -72.11
C GLU A 7 -36.93 -1.75 -71.94
N LEU A 8 -36.00 -1.33 -71.08
CA LEU A 8 -35.58 0.10 -70.99
C LEU A 8 -34.06 0.29 -71.08
N GLY A 9 -33.40 -0.60 -71.84
CA GLY A 9 -31.95 -0.74 -71.92
C GLY A 9 -31.16 0.47 -72.44
N ARG A 10 -30.56 1.24 -71.53
CA ARG A 10 -29.18 1.72 -71.69
C ARG A 10 -28.36 1.38 -70.45
N ARG A 11 -27.62 0.27 -70.55
CA ARG A 11 -26.66 -0.20 -69.56
C ARG A 11 -25.23 0.09 -70.04
N ARG A 12 -24.38 0.42 -69.08
CA ARG A 12 -22.91 0.50 -69.18
C ARG A 12 -22.37 -0.94 -69.25
N VAL A 13 -21.72 -1.31 -70.34
CA VAL A 13 -21.04 -2.60 -70.49
C VAL A 13 -19.66 -2.47 -69.86
N VAL A 14 -19.33 -3.33 -68.90
CA VAL A 14 -18.16 -3.17 -68.03
C VAL A 14 -17.04 -4.18 -68.35
N ASN A 15 -17.06 -4.88 -69.49
CA ASN A 15 -15.89 -5.61 -70.04
C ASN A 15 -16.11 -6.04 -71.50
N ASN A 16 -15.01 -6.36 -72.19
CA ASN A 16 -14.91 -6.56 -73.65
C ASN A 16 -15.81 -7.70 -74.19
N LEU A 17 -16.78 -7.33 -75.02
CA LEU A 17 -17.47 -8.26 -75.93
C LEU A 17 -16.76 -8.24 -77.28
N GLN A 18 -15.85 -9.18 -77.50
CA GLN A 18 -15.46 -9.60 -78.84
C GLN A 18 -16.48 -10.61 -79.35
N TYR A 19 -17.31 -10.24 -80.33
CA TYR A 19 -17.73 -11.21 -81.33
C TYR A 19 -18.11 -10.54 -82.65
N THR A 20 -17.50 -11.06 -83.71
CA THR A 20 -17.62 -10.67 -85.12
C THR A 20 -18.79 -11.42 -85.75
N TYR A 21 -19.68 -10.72 -86.46
CA TYR A 21 -20.49 -11.34 -87.51
C TYR A 21 -20.15 -10.70 -88.86
N PRO A 22 -20.12 -11.49 -89.95
CA PRO A 22 -19.71 -11.02 -91.26
C PRO A 22 -20.88 -10.28 -91.93
N ASN A 23 -20.61 -9.08 -92.46
CA ASN A 23 -21.44 -8.34 -93.42
C ASN A 23 -22.59 -7.43 -92.91
N ALA A 24 -22.43 -6.68 -91.81
CA ALA A 24 -23.21 -5.44 -91.62
C ALA A 24 -22.51 -4.40 -90.71
N THR A 25 -22.27 -3.20 -91.25
CA THR A 25 -21.73 -2.02 -90.56
C THR A 25 -22.87 -1.12 -90.09
N LEU A 26 -23.17 -1.07 -88.79
CA LEU A 26 -24.26 -0.22 -88.26
C LEU A 26 -23.70 1.14 -87.82
N ALA A 27 -23.85 2.14 -88.68
CA ALA A 27 -23.39 3.51 -88.47
C ALA A 27 -24.15 4.20 -87.31
N ARG A 28 -23.47 4.36 -86.16
CA ARG A 28 -23.80 5.36 -85.14
C ARG A 28 -22.78 6.50 -85.26
N SER A 29 -23.29 7.72 -85.47
CA SER A 29 -22.67 9.02 -85.20
C SER A 29 -21.16 9.14 -85.50
N ASN A 30 -20.82 9.70 -86.67
CA ASN A 30 -19.45 10.10 -87.01
C ASN A 30 -19.00 11.27 -86.11
N TRP A 31 -18.49 10.95 -84.93
CA TRP A 31 -17.73 11.86 -84.08
C TRP A 31 -16.49 11.14 -83.56
N THR A 32 -15.33 11.77 -83.70
CA THR A 32 -14.14 11.42 -82.93
C THR A 32 -13.96 12.52 -81.90
N ILE A 33 -14.20 12.22 -80.62
CA ILE A 33 -13.98 13.16 -79.52
C ILE A 33 -12.61 12.85 -78.91
N ASN A 34 -11.64 13.73 -79.11
CA ASN A 34 -10.38 13.72 -78.39
C ASN A 34 -10.35 14.96 -77.48
N ALA A 35 -10.16 14.76 -76.17
CA ALA A 35 -10.08 15.83 -75.16
C ALA A 35 -11.26 16.82 -75.10
N GLY A 36 -12.48 16.38 -75.45
CA GLY A 36 -13.70 17.20 -75.31
C GLY A 36 -14.07 18.06 -76.52
N GLU A 37 -13.43 17.88 -77.68
CA GLU A 37 -13.72 18.62 -78.91
C GLU A 37 -14.22 17.70 -80.05
N ALA A 38 -15.15 18.19 -80.88
CA ALA A 38 -15.82 17.43 -81.94
C ALA A 38 -15.54 18.06 -83.33
N VAL A 39 -15.10 17.27 -84.32
CA VAL A 39 -14.69 17.72 -85.67
C VAL A 39 -15.56 17.05 -86.76
N CYS A 40 -16.06 17.80 -87.76
CA CYS A 40 -16.92 17.29 -88.85
C CYS A 40 -16.50 17.80 -90.25
N GLN A 41 -16.91 17.07 -91.31
CA GLN A 41 -16.68 17.42 -92.73
C GLN A 41 -17.74 18.43 -93.25
N ALA A 42 -17.41 19.15 -94.33
CA ALA A 42 -18.27 20.18 -94.93
C ALA A 42 -19.66 19.63 -95.31
N GLY A 43 -20.72 20.35 -94.92
CA GLY A 43 -22.13 19.92 -95.09
C GLY A 43 -22.69 19.07 -93.94
N GLY A 44 -21.89 18.74 -92.93
CA GLY A 44 -22.30 17.97 -91.75
C GLY A 44 -23.09 18.78 -90.70
N VAL A 45 -23.90 18.07 -89.92
CA VAL A 45 -24.71 18.63 -88.81
C VAL A 45 -23.95 18.46 -87.50
N TYR A 46 -23.67 19.57 -86.81
CA TYR A 46 -22.74 19.62 -85.68
C TYR A 46 -23.34 19.22 -84.33
N PHE A 47 -24.65 19.37 -84.16
CA PHE A 47 -25.31 19.15 -82.89
C PHE A 47 -26.81 19.05 -83.12
N ALA A 48 -27.49 18.14 -82.42
CA ALA A 48 -28.94 18.03 -82.47
C ALA A 48 -29.47 17.99 -81.03
N ARG A 49 -30.16 19.05 -80.61
CA ARG A 49 -30.87 19.09 -79.32
C ARG A 49 -32.34 19.39 -79.56
N ARG A 50 -33.21 18.69 -78.85
CA ARG A 50 -34.63 19.02 -78.77
C ARG A 50 -34.78 20.29 -77.92
N LEU A 51 -35.32 21.34 -78.50
CA LEU A 51 -35.67 22.59 -77.81
C LEU A 51 -37.18 22.79 -77.99
N ARG A 52 -37.87 23.10 -76.87
CA ARG A 52 -39.28 23.46 -76.87
C ARG A 52 -39.32 24.96 -77.14
N LEU A 53 -39.65 25.35 -78.36
CA LEU A 53 -39.65 26.75 -78.76
C LEU A 53 -41.02 27.41 -78.56
N VAL A 54 -42.09 26.62 -78.36
CA VAL A 54 -43.42 27.06 -77.90
C VAL A 54 -44.10 25.93 -77.11
N GLU A 55 -45.04 26.26 -76.22
CA GLU A 55 -45.77 25.31 -75.38
C GLU A 55 -46.67 24.39 -76.22
N GLY A 56 -46.18 23.18 -76.54
CA GLY A 56 -46.93 22.14 -77.24
C GLY A 56 -46.12 21.34 -78.26
N ASP A 57 -45.15 21.97 -78.93
CA ASP A 57 -44.36 21.34 -80.01
C ASP A 57 -42.85 21.31 -79.72
N VAL A 58 -42.23 20.14 -79.90
CA VAL A 58 -40.78 19.91 -79.68
C VAL A 58 -40.06 19.95 -81.03
N HIS A 59 -39.35 21.04 -81.31
CA HIS A 59 -38.49 21.16 -82.49
C HIS A 59 -37.08 20.64 -82.18
N ARG A 60 -36.40 20.05 -83.18
CA ARG A 60 -34.96 19.75 -83.09
C ARG A 60 -34.18 20.88 -83.73
N VAL A 61 -33.31 21.50 -82.95
CA VAL A 61 -32.39 22.53 -83.41
C VAL A 61 -31.09 21.87 -83.81
N TYR A 62 -30.57 22.30 -84.97
CA TYR A 62 -29.43 21.76 -85.66
C TYR A 62 -28.45 22.88 -86.03
N ILE A 63 -27.19 22.75 -85.62
CA ILE A 63 -26.14 23.68 -86.07
C ILE A 63 -25.52 23.11 -87.35
N ARG A 64 -25.48 23.90 -88.43
CA ARG A 64 -24.80 23.52 -89.68
C ARG A 64 -23.63 24.46 -89.95
N ALA A 65 -22.49 23.90 -90.35
CA ALA A 65 -21.47 24.70 -91.05
C ALA A 65 -21.75 24.58 -92.54
N LEU A 66 -21.90 25.73 -93.21
CA LEU A 66 -22.32 25.76 -94.60
C LEU A 66 -21.23 25.33 -95.58
N THR A 67 -19.96 25.60 -95.28
CA THR A 67 -18.76 25.10 -96.01
C THR A 67 -17.51 25.42 -95.17
N ALA A 68 -16.34 24.88 -95.53
CA ALA A 68 -15.10 24.99 -94.75
C ALA A 68 -14.65 26.43 -94.41
N ALA A 69 -15.19 27.47 -95.07
CA ALA A 69 -14.82 28.88 -94.85
C ALA A 69 -16.01 29.84 -94.58
N GLY A 70 -17.22 29.34 -94.32
CA GLY A 70 -18.40 30.18 -94.05
C GLY A 70 -18.74 30.31 -92.56
N ALA A 71 -19.35 31.44 -92.15
CA ALA A 71 -19.88 31.61 -90.79
C ALA A 71 -20.91 30.50 -90.46
N PRO A 72 -20.96 30.01 -89.21
CA PRO A 72 -21.91 28.97 -88.82
C PRO A 72 -23.35 29.45 -89.01
N GLN A 73 -24.24 28.55 -89.41
CA GLN A 73 -25.68 28.82 -89.43
C GLN A 73 -26.40 27.95 -88.40
N LEU A 74 -27.26 28.59 -87.61
CA LEU A 74 -28.19 27.90 -86.73
C LEU A 74 -29.49 27.62 -87.50
N ALA A 75 -29.92 26.36 -87.53
CA ALA A 75 -31.15 25.94 -88.19
C ALA A 75 -32.01 25.07 -87.27
N TRP A 76 -33.31 24.93 -87.54
CA TRP A 76 -34.18 24.02 -86.81
C TRP A 76 -35.27 23.45 -87.70
N ARG A 77 -35.84 22.31 -87.30
CA ARG A 77 -37.03 21.72 -87.92
C ARG A 77 -37.88 20.97 -86.90
N ALA A 78 -39.17 20.82 -87.18
CA ALA A 78 -39.99 19.81 -86.51
C ALA A 78 -39.58 18.39 -86.95
N ASP A 79 -39.87 17.37 -86.16
CA ASP A 79 -39.57 15.97 -86.50
C ASP A 79 -40.28 15.61 -87.83
N GLY A 80 -39.53 15.60 -88.95
CA GLY A 80 -40.03 15.28 -90.30
C GLY A 80 -40.24 16.47 -91.27
N GLY A 81 -40.06 17.73 -90.85
CA GLY A 81 -40.27 18.92 -91.70
C GLY A 81 -39.00 19.50 -92.36
N GLU A 82 -39.16 20.55 -93.19
CA GLU A 82 -38.04 21.34 -93.76
C GLU A 82 -37.34 22.22 -92.70
N PHE A 83 -36.09 22.62 -92.97
CA PHE A 83 -35.27 23.42 -92.05
C PHE A 83 -35.52 24.93 -92.20
N ALA A 84 -35.78 25.62 -91.09
CA ALA A 84 -35.75 27.08 -90.96
C ALA A 84 -34.41 27.55 -90.35
N THR A 85 -33.91 28.73 -90.71
CA THR A 85 -32.60 29.27 -90.24
C THR A 85 -32.75 30.54 -89.39
N ALA A 86 -31.91 30.67 -88.36
CA ALA A 86 -31.83 31.85 -87.50
C ALA A 86 -30.92 32.93 -88.10
N PRO A 87 -31.31 34.22 -88.06
CA PRO A 87 -30.41 35.31 -88.44
C PRO A 87 -29.25 35.46 -87.45
N LEU A 88 -28.05 35.72 -87.98
CA LEU A 88 -26.89 36.12 -87.19
C LEU A 88 -27.04 37.58 -86.77
N VAL A 89 -26.95 37.85 -85.47
CA VAL A 89 -27.14 39.21 -84.90
C VAL A 89 -25.87 39.79 -84.27
N SER A 90 -24.86 38.98 -83.95
CA SER A 90 -23.57 39.49 -83.50
C SER A 90 -22.41 38.55 -83.83
N GLN A 91 -21.23 39.13 -84.04
CA GLN A 91 -19.99 38.39 -84.21
C GLN A 91 -18.86 39.13 -83.47
N ARG A 92 -18.11 38.43 -82.62
CA ARG A 92 -16.99 39.00 -81.85
C ARG A 92 -15.79 38.05 -81.87
N LEU A 93 -14.66 38.54 -82.37
CA LEU A 93 -13.38 37.83 -82.25
C LEU A 93 -12.98 37.81 -80.77
N VAL A 94 -12.74 36.63 -80.22
CA VAL A 94 -12.32 36.45 -78.82
C VAL A 94 -10.79 36.49 -78.75
N ASP A 95 -10.16 35.75 -79.66
CA ASP A 95 -8.71 35.72 -79.89
C ASP A 95 -8.43 35.29 -81.35
N SER A 96 -7.16 35.07 -81.71
CA SER A 96 -6.76 34.65 -83.05
C SER A 96 -7.29 33.27 -83.48
N THR A 97 -7.90 32.52 -82.56
CA THR A 97 -8.32 31.12 -82.72
C THR A 97 -9.84 30.96 -82.57
N TRP A 98 -10.53 31.82 -81.83
CA TRP A 98 -11.95 31.68 -81.50
C TRP A 98 -12.77 32.95 -81.76
N THR A 99 -13.96 32.75 -82.30
CA THR A 99 -14.96 33.80 -82.56
C THR A 99 -16.30 33.41 -81.97
N ASP A 100 -16.94 34.34 -81.27
CA ASP A 100 -18.31 34.20 -80.80
C ASP A 100 -19.29 34.71 -81.85
N TYR A 101 -20.33 33.92 -82.13
CA TYR A 101 -21.44 34.24 -83.02
C TYR A 101 -22.74 34.20 -82.22
N GLY A 102 -23.49 35.30 -82.23
CA GLY A 102 -24.80 35.41 -81.60
C GLY A 102 -25.92 35.32 -82.64
N PHE A 103 -26.91 34.48 -82.38
CA PHE A 103 -28.08 34.24 -83.23
C PHE A 103 -29.36 34.60 -82.49
N ASP A 104 -30.29 35.19 -83.23
CA ASP A 104 -31.64 35.48 -82.74
C ASP A 104 -32.59 34.35 -83.18
N VAL A 105 -33.25 33.72 -82.22
CA VAL A 105 -34.21 32.64 -82.48
C VAL A 105 -35.61 33.04 -82.01
N PRO A 106 -36.67 32.49 -82.64
CA PRO A 106 -38.05 32.83 -82.30
C PRO A 106 -38.34 32.65 -80.80
N ALA A 107 -39.20 33.52 -80.25
CA ALA A 107 -39.56 33.68 -78.83
C ALA A 107 -38.62 34.55 -77.97
N GLY A 108 -37.68 35.31 -78.58
CA GLY A 108 -36.90 36.35 -77.89
C GLY A 108 -35.70 35.82 -77.08
N GLU A 109 -35.25 34.61 -77.38
CA GLU A 109 -34.05 34.02 -76.80
C GLU A 109 -32.85 34.21 -77.73
N TYR A 110 -31.68 34.50 -77.16
CA TYR A 110 -30.44 34.67 -77.91
C TYR A 110 -29.49 33.51 -77.67
N PHE A 111 -28.87 33.02 -78.74
CA PHE A 111 -27.92 31.91 -78.68
C PHE A 111 -26.53 32.37 -79.08
N TYR A 112 -25.55 32.12 -78.21
CA TYR A 112 -24.15 32.40 -78.50
C TYR A 112 -23.36 31.12 -78.71
N LEU A 113 -22.58 31.10 -79.79
CA LEU A 113 -21.75 30.00 -80.24
C LEU A 113 -20.30 30.45 -80.36
N ARG A 114 -19.40 29.80 -79.61
CA ARG A 114 -17.96 30.00 -79.76
C ARG A 114 -17.38 29.00 -80.74
N VAL A 115 -16.87 29.49 -81.87
CA VAL A 115 -16.44 28.67 -83.01
C VAL A 115 -15.00 29.01 -83.39
N GLN A 116 -14.24 27.99 -83.79
CA GLN A 116 -12.85 28.16 -84.20
C GLN A 116 -12.76 28.92 -85.52
N THR A 117 -11.85 29.89 -85.62
CA THR A 117 -11.58 30.67 -86.83
C THR A 117 -10.15 30.46 -87.33
N PRO A 118 -9.89 30.59 -88.65
CA PRO A 118 -10.81 31.01 -89.73
C PRO A 118 -11.64 29.88 -90.37
N LEU A 119 -11.37 28.62 -90.03
CA LEU A 119 -12.10 27.45 -90.55
C LEU A 119 -13.01 26.88 -89.45
N ALA A 120 -14.33 26.95 -89.66
CA ALA A 120 -15.38 26.57 -88.69
C ALA A 120 -15.49 25.05 -88.49
N THR A 121 -14.41 24.41 -88.04
CA THR A 121 -14.32 22.95 -87.88
C THR A 121 -14.54 22.49 -86.43
N ARG A 122 -14.56 23.41 -85.45
CA ARG A 122 -14.76 23.13 -84.01
C ARG A 122 -15.66 24.15 -83.33
N ILE A 123 -16.52 23.69 -82.41
CA ILE A 123 -17.37 24.50 -81.53
C ILE A 123 -16.95 24.25 -80.08
N LYS A 124 -16.59 25.31 -79.34
CA LYS A 124 -16.12 25.21 -77.95
C LYS A 124 -17.26 25.26 -76.93
N SER A 125 -18.27 26.09 -77.17
CA SER A 125 -19.39 26.25 -76.24
C SER A 125 -20.62 26.84 -76.92
N MET A 126 -21.80 26.48 -76.41
CA MET A 126 -23.08 27.10 -76.76
C MET A 126 -23.85 27.49 -75.50
N VAL A 127 -24.33 28.73 -75.42
CA VAL A 127 -25.09 29.25 -74.28
C VAL A 127 -26.34 29.96 -74.78
N ALA A 128 -27.50 29.63 -74.21
CA ALA A 128 -28.75 30.37 -74.39
C ALA A 128 -28.82 31.46 -73.32
N CYS A 129 -29.12 32.70 -73.74
CA CYS A 129 -29.22 33.86 -72.87
C CYS A 129 -30.52 34.61 -73.15
N ASN A 130 -31.14 35.11 -72.09
CA ASN A 130 -32.50 35.65 -72.16
C ASN A 130 -32.54 37.17 -72.40
N THR A 131 -31.40 37.88 -72.44
CA THR A 131 -31.32 39.31 -72.77
C THR A 131 -29.91 39.72 -73.19
N LEU A 132 -29.80 40.58 -74.22
CA LEU A 132 -28.57 41.25 -74.65
C LEU A 132 -28.28 42.43 -73.71
N HIS A 133 -27.02 42.58 -73.28
CA HIS A 133 -26.45 43.72 -72.51
C HIS A 133 -26.72 43.78 -71.00
N GLU A 134 -25.81 43.14 -70.24
CA GLU A 134 -25.13 43.62 -69.01
C GLU A 134 -24.82 42.43 -68.09
N VAL A 135 -23.70 41.74 -68.33
CA VAL A 135 -23.22 40.70 -67.42
C VAL A 135 -21.82 41.08 -66.95
N ARG A 136 -21.74 41.75 -65.78
CA ARG A 136 -20.57 41.54 -64.92
C ARG A 136 -20.66 40.08 -64.45
N VAL A 137 -19.59 39.36 -64.75
CA VAL A 137 -19.51 37.91 -64.58
C VAL A 137 -19.54 37.50 -63.09
N LEU A 138 -19.24 38.43 -62.19
CA LEU A 138 -19.13 38.22 -60.74
C LEU A 138 -20.18 39.05 -59.98
N THR A 139 -20.70 38.51 -58.87
CA THR A 139 -21.53 39.29 -57.92
C THR A 139 -20.68 40.31 -57.18
N ALA A 140 -21.30 41.40 -56.72
CA ALA A 140 -20.64 42.31 -55.78
C ALA A 140 -20.27 41.55 -54.48
N PRO A 141 -19.12 41.85 -53.85
CA PRO A 141 -18.71 41.19 -52.61
C PRO A 141 -19.70 41.46 -51.47
N VAL A 142 -20.02 40.44 -50.67
CA VAL A 142 -20.72 40.56 -49.40
C VAL A 142 -19.69 40.52 -48.28
N ILE A 143 -19.69 41.54 -47.42
CA ILE A 143 -18.77 41.69 -46.30
C ILE A 143 -19.55 41.55 -44.99
N VAL A 144 -19.08 40.69 -44.08
CA VAL A 144 -19.70 40.44 -42.77
C VAL A 144 -18.72 40.80 -41.64
N GLY A 145 -19.20 41.63 -40.70
CA GLY A 145 -18.48 42.13 -39.52
C GLY A 145 -18.83 43.62 -39.26
N GLN A 146 -19.09 44.03 -38.01
CA GLN A 146 -19.68 45.36 -37.74
C GLN A 146 -18.94 46.27 -36.75
N GLN A 147 -17.88 45.83 -36.06
CA GLN A 147 -17.14 46.68 -35.11
C GLN A 147 -15.65 46.33 -35.06
N ALA A 148 -14.79 47.30 -34.74
CA ALA A 148 -13.36 47.09 -34.50
C ALA A 148 -12.87 47.89 -33.29
N VAL A 149 -11.93 47.34 -32.53
CA VAL A 149 -11.28 48.05 -31.42
C VAL A 149 -10.07 48.83 -31.97
N PRO A 150 -9.91 50.12 -31.63
CA PRO A 150 -8.74 50.89 -32.05
C PRO A 150 -7.42 50.18 -31.70
N GLY A 151 -6.57 49.98 -32.69
CA GLY A 151 -5.24 49.37 -32.55
C GLY A 151 -5.22 47.84 -32.54
N GLN A 152 -6.36 47.15 -32.61
CA GLN A 152 -6.43 45.68 -32.65
C GLN A 152 -6.81 45.15 -34.04
N PRO A 153 -6.31 43.96 -34.44
CA PRO A 153 -6.71 43.33 -35.70
C PRO A 153 -8.16 42.82 -35.61
N VAL A 154 -8.97 43.15 -36.62
CA VAL A 154 -10.31 42.60 -36.84
C VAL A 154 -10.33 41.78 -38.11
N SER A 155 -11.04 40.65 -38.09
CA SER A 155 -11.25 39.78 -39.24
C SER A 155 -12.65 39.98 -39.81
N LEU A 156 -12.72 40.31 -41.11
CA LEU A 156 -13.95 40.47 -41.87
C LEU A 156 -14.07 39.33 -42.87
N LEU A 157 -15.24 38.72 -42.99
CA LEU A 157 -15.47 37.69 -44.00
C LEU A 157 -15.99 38.35 -45.28
N ALA A 158 -15.24 38.21 -46.37
CA ALA A 158 -15.67 38.59 -47.71
C ALA A 158 -16.04 37.37 -48.53
N SER A 159 -17.14 37.45 -49.29
CA SER A 159 -17.54 36.41 -50.23
C SER A 159 -18.15 37.00 -51.50
N ALA A 160 -17.99 36.32 -52.63
CA ALA A 160 -18.62 36.65 -53.90
C ALA A 160 -18.89 35.37 -54.70
N GLN A 161 -19.63 35.44 -55.79
CA GLN A 161 -19.89 34.29 -56.66
C GLN A 161 -19.62 34.64 -58.12
N SER A 162 -19.06 33.68 -58.86
CA SER A 162 -18.99 33.74 -60.31
C SER A 162 -20.26 33.14 -60.91
N ARG A 163 -20.83 33.83 -61.91
CA ARG A 163 -21.94 33.31 -62.72
C ARG A 163 -21.45 32.40 -63.86
N LEU A 164 -20.13 32.19 -63.98
CA LEU A 164 -19.56 31.15 -64.84
C LEU A 164 -19.75 29.78 -64.19
N VAL A 165 -20.22 28.82 -64.98
CA VAL A 165 -20.26 27.42 -64.56
C VAL A 165 -18.82 26.94 -64.31
N GLY A 166 -18.47 26.67 -63.05
CA GLY A 166 -17.13 26.28 -62.62
C GLY A 166 -16.15 27.44 -62.38
N GLY A 167 -16.61 28.70 -62.34
CA GLY A 167 -15.76 29.84 -62.05
C GLY A 167 -15.44 30.00 -60.56
N HIS A 168 -14.19 30.37 -60.25
CA HIS A 168 -13.72 30.63 -58.89
C HIS A 168 -13.28 32.09 -58.72
N ILE A 169 -13.50 32.66 -57.53
CA ILE A 169 -12.91 33.93 -57.13
C ILE A 169 -11.46 33.64 -56.73
N ALA A 170 -10.51 34.33 -57.35
CA ALA A 170 -9.09 34.21 -57.07
C ALA A 170 -8.68 35.02 -55.84
N ARG A 171 -9.22 36.25 -55.71
CA ARG A 171 -8.87 37.18 -54.63
C ARG A 171 -9.88 38.31 -54.44
N PHE A 172 -9.75 39.02 -53.33
CA PHE A 172 -10.42 40.28 -53.04
C PHE A 172 -9.39 41.41 -52.95
N ASP A 173 -9.58 42.43 -53.79
CA ASP A 173 -8.84 43.68 -53.77
C ASP A 173 -9.56 44.65 -52.79
N VAL A 174 -8.90 45.09 -51.72
CA VAL A 174 -9.46 46.03 -50.72
C VAL A 174 -8.68 47.34 -50.75
N SER A 175 -9.40 48.45 -50.95
CA SER A 175 -8.85 49.79 -50.87
C SER A 175 -9.27 50.47 -49.57
N ARG A 176 -8.31 51.02 -48.84
CA ARG A 176 -8.51 51.79 -47.61
C ARG A 176 -7.51 52.93 -47.55
N ASP A 177 -7.97 54.14 -47.21
CA ASP A 177 -7.12 55.33 -47.02
C ASP A 177 -6.16 55.59 -48.21
N GLY A 178 -6.58 55.23 -49.43
CA GLY A 178 -5.78 55.36 -50.66
C GLY A 178 -4.80 54.20 -50.95
N VAL A 179 -4.71 53.20 -50.07
CA VAL A 179 -3.82 52.03 -50.20
C VAL A 179 -4.62 50.80 -50.63
N LEU A 180 -4.15 50.12 -51.69
CA LEU A 180 -4.71 48.87 -52.20
C LEU A 180 -3.97 47.66 -51.59
N SER A 181 -4.71 46.71 -51.03
CA SER A 181 -4.18 45.44 -50.52
C SER A 181 -5.00 44.27 -51.06
N GLN A 182 -4.42 43.08 -51.15
CA GLN A 182 -5.03 41.93 -51.82
C GLN A 182 -5.07 40.71 -50.89
N TRP A 183 -6.23 40.05 -50.81
CA TRP A 183 -6.42 38.81 -50.04
C TRP A 183 -6.81 37.67 -50.97
N PRO A 184 -6.03 36.60 -51.06
CA PRO A 184 -6.38 35.43 -51.85
C PRO A 184 -7.67 34.79 -51.32
N ALA A 185 -8.51 34.29 -52.22
CA ALA A 185 -9.76 33.66 -51.88
C ALA A 185 -9.62 32.13 -51.89
N SER A 186 -10.32 31.50 -50.95
CA SER A 186 -10.51 30.05 -50.88
C SER A 186 -12.01 29.76 -50.86
N ASN A 187 -12.47 28.89 -51.75
CA ASN A 187 -13.90 28.59 -51.96
C ASN A 187 -14.78 29.84 -52.15
N ASN A 188 -14.31 30.78 -52.98
CA ASN A 188 -14.98 32.04 -53.28
C ASN A 188 -15.12 33.03 -52.10
N SER A 189 -14.36 32.83 -51.02
CA SER A 189 -14.37 33.67 -49.83
C SER A 189 -12.96 33.96 -49.30
N ALA A 190 -12.78 35.04 -48.55
CA ALA A 190 -11.53 35.36 -47.87
C ALA A 190 -11.78 35.99 -46.50
N VAL A 191 -10.90 35.68 -45.54
CA VAL A 191 -10.86 36.38 -44.26
C VAL A 191 -9.88 37.55 -44.38
N ILE A 192 -10.43 38.77 -44.41
CA ILE A 192 -9.67 40.01 -44.52
C ILE A 192 -9.34 40.47 -43.09
N THR A 193 -8.05 40.47 -42.73
CA THR A 193 -7.60 40.93 -41.41
C THR A 193 -6.98 42.32 -41.52
N LEU A 194 -7.52 43.28 -40.77
CA LEU A 194 -7.13 44.70 -40.81
C LEU A 194 -7.06 45.28 -39.40
N THR A 195 -6.21 46.26 -39.16
CA THR A 195 -6.15 47.02 -37.90
C THR A 195 -6.59 48.46 -38.14
N PHE A 196 -7.54 48.96 -37.35
CA PHE A 196 -8.05 50.33 -37.49
C PHE A 196 -7.53 51.22 -36.36
N GLN A 197 -7.17 52.46 -36.68
CA GLN A 197 -6.75 53.48 -35.71
C GLN A 197 -7.78 54.62 -35.71
N GLY A 198 -8.03 55.26 -34.57
CA GLY A 198 -9.00 56.34 -34.44
C GLY A 198 -9.62 56.44 -33.05
N ALA A 199 -10.52 57.40 -32.87
CA ALA A 199 -11.26 57.58 -31.63
C ALA A 199 -12.45 56.62 -31.55
N ILE A 200 -12.86 56.25 -30.33
CA ILE A 200 -14.08 55.47 -30.08
C ILE A 200 -15.30 56.27 -30.60
N GLY A 201 -16.18 55.60 -31.34
CA GLY A 201 -17.32 56.20 -32.05
C GLY A 201 -17.02 56.65 -33.49
N GLU A 202 -15.75 56.67 -33.91
CA GLU A 202 -15.36 57.03 -35.29
C GLU A 202 -15.67 55.89 -36.27
N THR A 203 -16.09 56.26 -37.48
CA THR A 203 -16.45 55.31 -38.54
C THR A 203 -15.40 55.30 -39.64
N ARG A 204 -14.94 54.10 -40.04
CA ARG A 204 -13.97 53.87 -41.12
C ARG A 204 -14.62 53.10 -42.26
N SER A 205 -14.34 53.50 -43.50
CA SER A 205 -14.86 52.81 -44.70
C SER A 205 -13.73 52.13 -45.47
N LEU A 206 -14.07 51.03 -46.12
CA LEU A 206 -13.20 50.29 -47.04
C LEU A 206 -14.00 49.88 -48.29
N VAL A 207 -13.32 49.78 -49.42
CA VAL A 207 -13.93 49.40 -50.69
C VAL A 207 -13.37 48.05 -51.12
N VAL A 208 -14.23 47.06 -51.36
CA VAL A 208 -13.84 45.68 -51.72
C VAL A 208 -14.33 45.33 -53.13
N VAL A 209 -13.45 44.72 -53.93
CA VAL A 209 -13.74 44.20 -55.27
C VAL A 209 -13.30 42.73 -55.36
N ALA A 210 -14.17 41.84 -55.84
CA ALA A 210 -13.81 40.45 -56.13
C ALA A 210 -13.20 40.33 -57.53
N VAL A 211 -12.18 39.47 -57.66
CA VAL A 211 -11.49 39.18 -58.91
C VAL A 211 -11.44 37.67 -59.13
N ASP A 212 -11.88 37.19 -60.29
CA ASP A 212 -11.80 35.77 -60.65
C ASP A 212 -10.44 35.37 -61.25
N ASP A 213 -10.25 34.07 -61.47
CA ASP A 213 -9.00 33.51 -62.05
C ASP A 213 -8.70 34.02 -63.46
N LEU A 214 -9.70 34.61 -64.14
CA LEU A 214 -9.59 35.17 -65.49
C LEU A 214 -9.36 36.69 -65.47
N GLY A 215 -9.29 37.31 -64.28
CA GLY A 215 -9.07 38.74 -64.10
C GLY A 215 -10.32 39.62 -64.24
N ASN A 216 -11.52 39.02 -64.34
CA ASN A 216 -12.77 39.77 -64.33
C ASN A 216 -12.99 40.38 -62.94
N ARG A 217 -13.58 41.59 -62.89
CA ARG A 217 -13.81 42.33 -61.64
C ARG A 217 -15.30 42.50 -61.36
N SER A 218 -15.70 42.32 -60.11
CA SER A 218 -17.07 42.62 -59.64
C SER A 218 -17.36 44.13 -59.63
N ALA A 219 -18.61 44.50 -59.32
CA ALA A 219 -18.88 45.84 -58.80
C ALA A 219 -18.22 46.01 -57.40
N PRO A 220 -17.72 47.21 -57.04
CA PRO A 220 -17.17 47.46 -55.72
C PRO A 220 -18.27 47.51 -54.64
N THR A 221 -17.96 47.00 -53.46
CA THR A 221 -18.80 47.13 -52.24
C THR A 221 -18.10 48.04 -51.25
N VAL A 222 -18.77 49.07 -50.77
CA VAL A 222 -18.30 49.91 -49.65
C VAL A 222 -18.79 49.29 -48.35
N HIS A 223 -17.86 48.93 -47.47
CA HIS A 223 -18.16 48.44 -46.12
C HIS A 223 -17.71 49.45 -45.08
N THR A 224 -18.50 49.60 -44.03
CA THR A 224 -18.31 50.63 -43.01
C THR A 224 -18.18 49.98 -41.64
N ILE A 225 -17.18 50.40 -40.86
CA ILE A 225 -16.82 49.84 -39.55
C ILE A 225 -16.80 50.95 -38.52
N THR A 226 -17.52 50.76 -37.42
CA THR A 226 -17.50 51.67 -36.28
C THR A 226 -16.47 51.22 -35.26
N LEU A 227 -15.68 52.15 -34.73
CA LEU A 227 -14.75 51.91 -33.63
C LEU A 227 -15.51 51.98 -32.29
N ALA A 228 -15.40 50.95 -31.44
CA ALA A 228 -16.11 50.88 -30.15
C ALA A 228 -15.19 50.38 -29.02
N ASP A 229 -15.47 50.76 -27.77
CA ASP A 229 -15.08 49.99 -26.58
C ASP A 229 -16.31 49.22 -26.04
N ASP A 230 -16.11 48.37 -25.03
CA ASP A 230 -17.17 47.64 -24.31
C ASP A 230 -17.61 46.28 -24.90
N ILE A 231 -16.67 45.32 -24.97
CA ILE A 231 -17.03 43.91 -25.15
C ILE A 231 -17.44 43.30 -23.81
N THR A 232 -18.65 42.73 -23.79
CA THR A 232 -19.11 41.84 -22.73
C THR A 232 -18.03 40.79 -22.42
N PRO A 233 -17.56 40.65 -21.17
CA PRO A 233 -16.62 39.59 -20.82
C PRO A 233 -17.22 38.23 -21.19
N ALA A 234 -16.38 37.32 -21.69
CA ALA A 234 -16.82 35.95 -21.95
C ALA A 234 -17.37 35.32 -20.65
N ALA A 235 -18.32 34.39 -20.77
CA ALA A 235 -18.82 33.65 -19.62
C ALA A 235 -17.63 32.95 -18.93
N PRO A 236 -17.40 33.18 -17.63
CA PRO A 236 -16.30 32.55 -16.92
C PRO A 236 -16.52 31.04 -16.83
N SER A 237 -15.50 30.22 -17.07
CA SER A 237 -15.62 28.79 -16.80
C SER A 237 -15.36 28.51 -15.32
N ILE A 238 -16.17 27.66 -14.69
CA ILE A 238 -15.87 27.13 -13.35
C ILE A 238 -14.71 26.14 -13.50
N THR A 239 -13.59 26.44 -12.84
CA THR A 239 -12.40 25.57 -12.78
C THR A 239 -12.43 24.62 -11.59
N SER A 240 -13.21 24.94 -10.55
CA SER A 240 -13.49 24.05 -9.43
C SER A 240 -14.86 24.38 -8.80
N PRO A 241 -15.72 23.39 -8.53
CA PRO A 241 -15.62 21.99 -8.95
C PRO A 241 -15.74 21.81 -10.47
N VAL A 242 -14.94 20.92 -11.05
CA VAL A 242 -15.00 20.61 -12.49
C VAL A 242 -16.35 20.01 -12.88
N ALA A 243 -16.74 20.15 -14.15
CA ALA A 243 -18.06 19.71 -14.63
C ALA A 243 -18.28 18.22 -14.42
N GLY A 244 -19.37 17.88 -13.71
CA GLY A 244 -19.74 16.51 -13.36
C GLY A 244 -18.99 15.94 -12.17
N ALA A 245 -18.22 16.75 -11.43
CA ALA A 245 -17.50 16.27 -10.26
C ALA A 245 -18.47 15.71 -9.21
N THR A 246 -18.17 14.52 -8.71
CA THR A 246 -18.90 13.87 -7.62
C THR A 246 -18.04 13.88 -6.36
N SER A 247 -18.63 13.55 -5.21
CA SER A 247 -17.93 13.55 -3.92
C SER A 247 -17.35 14.91 -3.52
N ILE A 248 -18.04 16.00 -3.89
CA ILE A 248 -17.62 17.35 -3.52
C ILE A 248 -18.00 17.64 -2.06
N SER A 249 -17.06 18.23 -1.30
CA SER A 249 -17.28 18.65 0.09
C SER A 249 -18.57 19.48 0.25
N LEU A 250 -19.16 19.51 1.46
CA LEU A 250 -20.30 20.37 1.78
C LEU A 250 -19.92 21.86 1.93
N SER A 251 -18.63 22.17 1.89
CA SER A 251 -18.08 23.54 1.87
C SER A 251 -17.06 23.71 0.75
N PRO A 252 -17.46 23.55 -0.52
CA PRO A 252 -16.52 23.61 -1.62
C PRO A 252 -15.99 25.03 -1.85
N VAL A 253 -14.77 25.13 -2.36
CA VAL A 253 -14.24 26.37 -2.92
C VAL A 253 -14.64 26.43 -4.40
N LEU A 254 -15.47 27.41 -4.75
CA LEU A 254 -15.75 27.74 -6.13
C LEU A 254 -14.57 28.52 -6.70
N SER A 255 -14.10 28.13 -7.88
CA SER A 255 -13.04 28.84 -8.61
C SER A 255 -13.44 29.01 -10.07
N ALA A 256 -13.06 30.16 -10.65
CA ALA A 256 -13.41 30.51 -12.02
C ALA A 256 -12.18 30.93 -12.84
N SER A 257 -12.28 30.85 -14.16
CA SER A 257 -11.23 31.24 -15.10
C SER A 257 -10.82 32.71 -14.94
N ALA A 258 -9.54 33.04 -15.08
CA ALA A 258 -9.07 34.43 -14.97
C ALA A 258 -9.88 35.41 -15.85
N PHE A 259 -10.13 36.61 -15.33
CA PHE A 259 -10.74 37.69 -16.10
C PHE A 259 -9.76 38.18 -17.17
N ALA A 260 -10.17 38.11 -18.44
CA ALA A 260 -9.30 38.39 -19.57
C ALA A 260 -10.00 39.32 -20.59
N VAL A 261 -10.31 40.55 -20.18
CA VAL A 261 -10.82 41.60 -21.06
C VAL A 261 -9.78 42.72 -21.19
N ALA A 262 -9.33 42.99 -22.41
CA ALA A 262 -8.33 44.02 -22.66
C ALA A 262 -8.90 45.41 -22.32
N ASN A 263 -8.12 46.19 -21.54
CA ASN A 263 -8.45 47.55 -21.10
C ASN A 263 -9.71 47.69 -20.21
N ALA A 264 -10.17 46.61 -19.57
CA ALA A 264 -11.21 46.65 -18.53
C ALA A 264 -10.70 46.08 -17.19
N SER A 265 -11.19 46.59 -16.07
CA SER A 265 -10.90 46.05 -14.74
C SER A 265 -11.97 45.03 -14.31
N HIS A 266 -11.54 43.98 -13.60
CA HIS A 266 -12.42 43.02 -12.93
C HIS A 266 -12.92 43.66 -11.63
N ALA A 267 -14.14 44.20 -11.65
CA ALA A 267 -14.65 45.00 -10.54
C ALA A 267 -15.24 44.15 -9.42
N SER A 268 -16.02 43.12 -9.77
CA SER A 268 -16.63 42.20 -8.82
C SER A 268 -17.09 40.91 -9.52
N THR A 269 -17.44 39.90 -8.72
CA THR A 269 -17.96 38.62 -9.20
C THR A 269 -19.27 38.27 -8.49
N ASP A 270 -20.21 37.71 -9.24
CA ASP A 270 -21.37 37.04 -8.65
C ASP A 270 -21.14 35.54 -8.64
N TRP A 271 -21.35 34.94 -7.49
CA TRP A 271 -21.28 33.52 -7.22
C TRP A 271 -22.64 33.00 -6.80
N GLN A 272 -23.09 31.89 -7.37
CA GLN A 272 -24.30 31.20 -6.93
C GLN A 272 -24.07 29.69 -6.88
N ILE A 273 -24.68 29.06 -5.89
CA ILE A 273 -25.03 27.64 -5.94
C ILE A 273 -26.52 27.54 -6.19
N ARG A 274 -26.89 26.77 -7.20
CA ARG A 274 -28.27 26.42 -7.50
C ARG A 274 -28.50 24.93 -7.31
N ALA A 275 -29.75 24.53 -7.05
CA ALA A 275 -30.12 23.12 -7.07
C ALA A 275 -29.91 22.51 -8.46
N ALA A 276 -29.99 21.18 -8.57
CA ALA A 276 -29.83 20.45 -9.83
C ALA A 276 -30.73 20.97 -10.97
N ASP A 277 -31.87 21.58 -10.63
CA ASP A 277 -32.81 22.20 -11.57
C ASP A 277 -32.26 23.44 -12.30
N GLY A 278 -31.15 24.02 -11.82
CA GLY A 278 -30.53 25.24 -12.36
C GLY A 278 -31.31 26.53 -12.11
N GLN A 279 -32.44 26.47 -11.38
CA GLN A 279 -33.33 27.60 -11.12
C GLN A 279 -33.34 28.01 -9.66
N SER A 280 -33.36 27.05 -8.74
CA SER A 280 -33.50 27.32 -7.31
C SER A 280 -32.15 27.71 -6.70
N VAL A 281 -32.00 28.96 -6.27
CA VAL A 281 -30.77 29.44 -5.63
C VAL A 281 -30.69 28.91 -4.19
N VAL A 282 -29.65 28.14 -3.91
CA VAL A 282 -29.35 27.54 -2.60
C VAL A 282 -28.42 28.44 -1.81
N TRP A 283 -27.51 29.12 -2.51
CA TRP A 283 -26.60 30.11 -1.93
C TRP A 283 -26.12 31.11 -2.97
N GLN A 284 -25.79 32.33 -2.53
CA GLN A 284 -25.25 33.36 -3.40
C GLN A 284 -24.36 34.36 -2.66
N SER A 285 -23.35 34.87 -3.36
CA SER A 285 -22.62 36.10 -3.05
C SER A 285 -22.64 36.97 -4.31
N LEU A 286 -23.24 38.16 -4.23
CA LEU A 286 -23.43 39.03 -5.39
C LEU A 286 -22.59 40.31 -5.22
N ALA A 287 -22.04 40.80 -6.32
CA ALA A 287 -21.13 41.94 -6.41
C ALA A 287 -19.94 41.83 -5.44
N ASP A 288 -19.37 40.63 -5.31
CA ASP A 288 -18.25 40.38 -4.42
C ASP A 288 -16.97 40.99 -4.98
N THR A 289 -16.45 42.00 -4.28
CA THR A 289 -15.23 42.74 -4.65
C THR A 289 -13.96 42.13 -4.04
N SER A 290 -14.11 41.23 -3.07
CA SER A 290 -13.02 40.56 -2.36
C SER A 290 -12.65 39.21 -2.99
N HIS A 291 -13.63 38.51 -3.55
CA HIS A 291 -13.51 37.14 -4.06
C HIS A 291 -13.68 37.11 -5.57
N LEU A 292 -12.76 37.75 -6.28
CA LEU A 292 -12.89 37.96 -7.73
C LEU A 292 -12.84 36.65 -8.53
N THR A 293 -11.97 35.70 -8.17
CA THR A 293 -11.79 34.44 -8.92
C THR A 293 -12.00 33.17 -8.11
N SER A 294 -12.15 33.25 -6.78
CA SER A 294 -12.51 32.12 -5.94
C SER A 294 -13.25 32.53 -4.66
N ILE A 295 -14.19 31.69 -4.22
CA ILE A 295 -14.94 31.87 -2.96
C ILE A 295 -15.22 30.53 -2.27
N SER A 296 -15.18 30.49 -0.94
CA SER A 296 -15.59 29.31 -0.16
C SER A 296 -17.09 29.35 0.14
N VAL A 297 -17.81 28.27 -0.16
CA VAL A 297 -19.23 28.15 0.22
C VAL A 297 -19.32 27.86 1.72
N PRO A 298 -20.15 28.60 2.49
CA PRO A 298 -20.27 28.40 3.93
C PRO A 298 -20.75 27.00 4.32
N GLY A 299 -20.23 26.47 5.43
CA GLY A 299 -20.69 25.20 6.01
C GLY A 299 -22.17 25.21 6.36
N GLY A 300 -22.84 24.06 6.19
CA GLY A 300 -24.28 23.89 6.43
C GLY A 300 -25.19 24.35 5.29
N THR A 301 -24.63 24.87 4.20
CA THR A 301 -25.38 25.35 3.03
C THR A 301 -25.84 24.22 2.11
N LEU A 302 -25.00 23.20 1.93
CA LEU A 302 -25.24 22.10 1.00
C LEU A 302 -25.66 20.84 1.76
N LEU A 303 -26.59 20.09 1.17
CA LEU A 303 -27.01 18.78 1.66
C LEU A 303 -26.11 17.69 1.10
N PRO A 304 -25.91 16.58 1.83
CA PRO A 304 -25.15 15.44 1.33
C PRO A 304 -25.88 14.69 0.22
N ASN A 305 -25.12 13.99 -0.61
CA ASN A 305 -25.57 13.21 -1.77
C ASN A 305 -26.57 13.96 -2.66
N THR A 306 -26.35 15.26 -2.83
CA THR A 306 -27.28 16.15 -3.53
C THR A 306 -26.55 16.85 -4.67
N SER A 307 -27.16 16.84 -5.87
CA SER A 307 -26.61 17.52 -7.03
C SER A 307 -26.95 19.01 -7.03
N TYR A 308 -25.94 19.83 -7.34
CA TYR A 308 -26.01 21.28 -7.42
C TYR A 308 -25.35 21.79 -8.70
N GLN A 309 -25.58 23.05 -9.03
CA GLN A 309 -24.88 23.77 -10.09
C GLN A 309 -24.18 25.00 -9.49
N ALA A 310 -22.87 25.11 -9.69
CA ALA A 310 -22.11 26.34 -9.44
C ALA A 310 -22.27 27.28 -10.63
N TRP A 311 -22.54 28.55 -10.35
CA TRP A 311 -22.76 29.60 -11.34
C TRP A 311 -21.87 30.80 -11.00
N VAL A 312 -21.21 31.36 -12.01
CA VAL A 312 -20.34 32.53 -11.88
C VAL A 312 -20.55 33.53 -13.02
N ARG A 313 -20.51 34.83 -12.72
CA ARG A 313 -20.41 35.90 -13.72
C ARG A 313 -19.56 37.07 -13.23
N TYR A 314 -18.89 37.74 -14.17
CA TYR A 314 -18.00 38.87 -13.89
C TYR A 314 -18.65 40.22 -14.16
N HIS A 315 -18.25 41.22 -13.38
CA HIS A 315 -18.58 42.62 -13.57
C HIS A 315 -17.32 43.37 -13.99
N THR A 316 -17.45 44.22 -15.01
CA THR A 316 -16.42 45.19 -15.37
C THR A 316 -16.49 46.43 -14.49
N GLY A 317 -15.42 47.23 -14.45
CA GLY A 317 -15.42 48.57 -13.82
C GLY A 317 -16.47 49.55 -14.38
N SER A 318 -16.99 49.31 -15.59
CA SER A 318 -18.08 50.08 -16.21
C SER A 318 -19.49 49.58 -15.84
N GLY A 319 -19.60 48.46 -15.10
CA GLY A 319 -20.88 47.86 -14.71
C GLY A 319 -21.46 46.85 -15.72
N VAL A 320 -20.68 46.44 -16.73
CA VAL A 320 -21.09 45.42 -17.72
C VAL A 320 -20.93 44.03 -17.12
N LEU A 321 -21.93 43.19 -17.34
CA LEU A 321 -21.99 41.82 -16.83
C LEU A 321 -21.64 40.81 -17.92
N SER A 322 -20.82 39.81 -17.58
CA SER A 322 -20.68 38.62 -18.41
C SER A 322 -21.98 37.80 -18.42
N ALA A 323 -22.13 36.95 -19.44
CA ALA A 323 -23.05 35.82 -19.31
C ALA A 323 -22.61 34.92 -18.13
N TRP A 324 -23.57 34.18 -17.56
CA TRP A 324 -23.26 33.20 -16.54
C TRP A 324 -22.53 32.02 -17.15
N GLY A 325 -21.41 31.62 -16.54
CA GLY A 325 -20.88 30.28 -16.71
C GLY A 325 -21.32 29.39 -15.56
N HIS A 326 -21.48 28.10 -15.83
CA HIS A 326 -21.94 27.16 -14.82
C HIS A 326 -21.32 25.78 -14.98
N SER A 327 -21.32 25.02 -13.89
CA SER A 327 -20.81 23.65 -13.80
C SER A 327 -21.63 22.87 -12.78
N ALA A 328 -22.02 21.64 -13.12
CA ALA A 328 -22.76 20.77 -12.21
C ALA A 328 -21.81 19.92 -11.36
N PHE A 329 -22.17 19.68 -10.10
CA PHE A 329 -21.44 18.79 -9.20
C PHE A 329 -22.39 18.10 -8.21
N THR A 330 -21.95 17.00 -7.61
CA THR A 330 -22.70 16.28 -6.58
C THR A 330 -21.90 16.21 -5.29
N THR A 331 -22.55 16.56 -4.18
CA THR A 331 -21.92 16.55 -2.85
C THR A 331 -21.68 15.14 -2.32
N VAL A 332 -20.73 15.02 -1.38
CA VAL A 332 -20.40 13.78 -0.66
C VAL A 332 -21.63 13.12 -0.03
N VAL A 333 -21.65 11.78 0.01
CA VAL A 333 -22.65 11.01 0.75
C VAL A 333 -22.34 11.12 2.24
N GLN A 334 -23.30 11.53 3.06
CA GLN A 334 -23.14 11.56 4.51
C GLN A 334 -23.83 10.36 5.16
N VAL A 335 -23.12 9.67 6.05
CA VAL A 335 -23.65 8.49 6.76
C VAL A 335 -23.87 8.86 8.23
N ASN A 336 -25.11 8.79 8.72
CA ASN A 336 -25.38 8.91 10.15
C ASN A 336 -25.15 7.55 10.82
N ALA A 337 -23.91 7.26 11.21
CA ALA A 337 -23.60 6.05 11.96
C ALA A 337 -23.56 6.33 13.47
N PRO A 338 -24.16 5.49 14.32
CA PRO A 338 -23.90 5.48 15.76
C PRO A 338 -22.55 4.81 16.09
N PRO A 339 -22.01 4.98 17.31
CA PRO A 339 -20.74 4.35 17.74
C PRO A 339 -20.79 2.82 17.62
N GLY A 340 -19.88 2.20 16.87
CA GLY A 340 -20.06 0.83 16.42
C GLY A 340 -19.06 0.35 15.37
N GLU A 341 -19.46 -0.67 14.62
CA GLU A 341 -18.80 -1.08 13.39
C GLU A 341 -19.64 -0.61 12.20
N VAL A 342 -18.99 -0.06 11.18
CA VAL A 342 -19.63 0.40 9.93
C VAL A 342 -18.92 -0.25 8.75
N VAL A 343 -19.68 -0.82 7.82
CA VAL A 343 -19.15 -1.47 6.61
C VAL A 343 -19.60 -0.69 5.38
N PHE A 344 -18.63 -0.26 4.57
CA PHE A 344 -18.84 0.40 3.28
C PHE A 344 -18.54 -0.59 2.17
N SER A 345 -19.57 -1.16 1.56
CA SER A 345 -19.45 -2.19 0.50
C SER A 345 -19.73 -1.67 -0.91
N THR A 346 -20.21 -0.43 -1.03
CA THR A 346 -20.49 0.21 -2.31
C THR A 346 -19.43 1.25 -2.67
N PRO A 347 -18.91 1.29 -3.92
CA PRO A 347 -17.96 2.31 -4.33
C PRO A 347 -18.52 3.73 -4.15
N GLY A 348 -17.70 4.61 -3.58
CA GLY A 348 -18.10 5.99 -3.27
C GLY A 348 -17.32 6.60 -2.12
N THR A 349 -17.56 7.89 -1.89
CA THR A 349 -16.99 8.66 -0.76
C THR A 349 -18.06 8.88 0.29
N TYR A 350 -17.78 8.47 1.53
CA TYR A 350 -18.66 8.56 2.67
C TYR A 350 -18.06 9.48 3.72
N THR A 351 -18.86 10.41 4.24
CA THR A 351 -18.41 11.35 5.27
C THR A 351 -19.36 11.37 6.46
N TRP A 352 -18.86 11.56 7.69
CA TRP A 352 -19.72 11.74 8.86
C TRP A 352 -19.01 12.49 10.00
N THR A 353 -19.80 13.01 10.95
CA THR A 353 -19.28 13.77 12.10
C THR A 353 -19.11 12.87 13.32
N VAL A 354 -18.02 13.05 14.06
CA VAL A 354 -17.74 12.35 15.33
C VAL A 354 -18.75 12.78 16.40
N PRO A 355 -19.61 11.86 16.91
CA PRO A 355 -20.54 12.15 18.00
C PRO A 355 -19.82 12.46 19.32
N ASP A 356 -20.51 13.19 20.21
CA ASP A 356 -20.03 13.40 21.58
C ASP A 356 -19.79 12.07 22.30
N GLY A 357 -18.62 11.93 22.93
CA GLY A 357 -18.21 10.71 23.66
C GLY A 357 -17.42 9.68 22.84
N VAL A 358 -17.18 9.91 21.54
CA VAL A 358 -16.28 9.10 20.71
C VAL A 358 -14.90 9.77 20.65
N THR A 359 -13.88 9.09 21.18
CA THR A 359 -12.51 9.63 21.28
C THR A 359 -11.48 8.86 20.45
N SER A 360 -11.84 7.73 19.84
CA SER A 360 -10.94 6.96 18.98
C SER A 360 -11.67 6.17 17.87
N ALA A 361 -10.94 5.82 16.80
CA ALA A 361 -11.40 4.94 15.72
C ALA A 361 -10.25 4.09 15.10
N SER A 362 -10.63 3.00 14.45
CA SER A 362 -9.76 2.05 13.71
C SER A 362 -10.42 1.59 12.40
N ALA A 363 -9.65 1.25 11.36
CA ALA A 363 -10.19 0.91 10.03
C ALA A 363 -9.50 -0.31 9.37
N LEU A 364 -10.24 -1.09 8.57
CA LEU A 364 -9.78 -2.28 7.85
C LEU A 364 -10.30 -2.25 6.41
N VAL A 365 -9.42 -2.51 5.42
CA VAL A 365 -9.81 -2.65 4.00
C VAL A 365 -9.92 -4.14 3.65
N VAL A 366 -11.08 -4.57 3.16
CA VAL A 366 -11.41 -5.96 2.81
C VAL A 366 -11.56 -6.07 1.28
N ASP A 367 -10.95 -7.08 0.66
CA ASP A 367 -11.21 -7.39 -0.74
C ASP A 367 -12.55 -8.12 -0.93
N GLY A 368 -13.21 -7.88 -2.06
CA GLY A 368 -14.59 -8.28 -2.35
C GLY A 368 -14.84 -9.78 -2.53
N SER A 369 -14.00 -10.66 -1.99
CA SER A 369 -14.15 -12.11 -2.12
C SER A 369 -15.17 -12.72 -1.15
N GLY A 370 -15.60 -12.00 -0.10
CA GLY A 370 -16.66 -12.45 0.80
C GLY A 370 -16.37 -13.76 1.56
N GLY A 371 -15.12 -14.22 1.59
CA GLY A 371 -14.66 -15.37 2.36
C GLY A 371 -13.69 -14.93 3.46
N ASP A 372 -13.83 -15.49 4.66
CA ASP A 372 -12.85 -15.31 5.73
C ASP A 372 -11.48 -15.81 5.26
N VAL A 373 -10.52 -14.88 5.10
CA VAL A 373 -9.14 -15.21 4.76
C VAL A 373 -8.43 -15.63 6.04
N ALA A 374 -8.12 -16.92 6.14
CA ALA A 374 -7.30 -17.48 7.21
C ALA A 374 -5.87 -16.88 7.16
N PHE A 375 -5.40 -16.31 8.27
CA PHE A 375 -4.01 -15.89 8.42
C PHE A 375 -3.13 -17.09 8.75
N GLY A 376 -2.59 -17.74 7.72
CA GLY A 376 -1.42 -18.62 7.83
C GLY A 376 -0.11 -17.81 7.92
N PRO A 377 1.03 -18.41 8.31
CA PRO A 377 2.30 -17.70 8.42
C PRO A 377 2.72 -17.18 7.04
N LEU A 378 2.58 -15.87 6.83
CA LEU A 378 3.16 -15.20 5.69
C LEU A 378 4.68 -15.17 5.85
N ALA A 379 5.37 -15.69 4.84
CA ALA A 379 6.77 -15.38 4.61
C ALA A 379 6.92 -13.86 4.57
N ILE A 380 7.69 -13.31 5.52
CA ILE A 380 8.00 -11.87 5.57
C ILE A 380 8.95 -11.57 4.39
N ALA A 381 8.36 -11.26 3.24
CA ALA A 381 9.04 -10.57 2.16
C ALA A 381 8.64 -9.09 2.24
N GLY A 382 9.54 -8.28 2.80
CA GLY A 382 9.45 -6.83 2.79
C GLY A 382 8.77 -6.21 4.01
N ASN A 383 9.52 -6.06 5.10
CA ASN A 383 9.25 -4.99 6.07
C ASN A 383 9.21 -3.66 5.29
N GLY A 384 8.10 -2.94 5.29
CA GLY A 384 8.04 -1.60 4.70
C GLY A 384 8.90 -0.64 5.52
N PHE A 385 10.17 -0.51 5.18
CA PHE A 385 11.03 0.52 5.71
C PHE A 385 10.72 1.84 5.00
N SER A 386 10.34 2.86 5.74
CA SER A 386 10.39 4.23 5.22
C SER A 386 11.71 4.88 5.61
N MET A 387 12.27 5.60 4.65
CA MET A 387 13.50 6.34 4.85
C MET A 387 13.24 7.81 4.56
N GLN A 388 13.56 8.64 5.54
CA GLN A 388 13.54 10.09 5.40
C GLN A 388 15.00 10.57 5.34
N ALA A 389 15.35 11.23 4.24
CA ALA A 389 16.63 11.91 4.13
C ALA A 389 16.61 13.19 4.96
N THR A 390 17.69 13.44 5.69
CA THR A 390 17.89 14.63 6.53
C THR A 390 19.30 15.16 6.31
N SER A 391 19.47 16.47 6.26
CA SER A 391 20.81 17.07 6.17
C SER A 391 21.38 17.29 7.57
N LEU A 392 22.63 16.89 7.81
CA LEU A 392 23.35 17.34 9.00
C LEU A 392 23.72 18.83 8.85
N PRO A 393 23.94 19.56 9.95
CA PRO A 393 24.15 21.02 9.90
C PRO A 393 25.51 21.43 9.30
N ALA A 394 26.41 20.48 9.09
CA ALA A 394 27.70 20.67 8.44
C ALA A 394 28.01 19.50 7.50
N VAL A 395 28.61 19.80 6.34
CA VAL A 395 29.18 18.79 5.44
C VAL A 395 30.47 18.29 6.08
N ASP A 396 30.36 17.16 6.77
CA ASP A 396 31.44 16.55 7.54
C ASP A 396 31.45 15.03 7.34
N ASN A 397 32.60 14.42 7.60
CA ASN A 397 32.80 12.98 7.53
C ASN A 397 32.35 12.31 8.84
N TRP A 398 31.06 11.96 8.96
CA TRP A 398 30.51 11.37 10.17
C TRP A 398 30.97 9.91 10.36
N SER A 399 31.71 9.64 11.44
CA SER A 399 32.41 8.39 11.65
C SER A 399 31.59 7.36 12.44
N CYS A 400 30.78 7.82 13.39
CA CYS A 400 29.98 6.98 14.28
C CYS A 400 28.80 7.76 14.87
N VAL A 401 27.74 7.02 15.23
CA VAL A 401 26.56 7.52 15.94
C VAL A 401 26.20 6.55 17.06
N CYS A 402 25.73 7.07 18.19
CA CYS A 402 25.14 6.26 19.26
C CYS A 402 23.87 6.91 19.80
N TYR A 403 23.05 6.14 20.50
CA TYR A 403 21.88 6.65 21.22
C TYR A 403 22.07 6.45 22.73
N GLY A 404 21.81 7.50 23.50
CA GLY A 404 22.02 7.51 24.95
C GLY A 404 21.37 8.73 25.58
N ASN A 405 21.06 8.67 26.87
CA ASN A 405 20.43 9.80 27.59
C ASN A 405 19.20 10.44 26.87
N GLY A 406 18.43 9.66 26.11
CA GLY A 406 17.29 10.16 25.35
C GLY A 406 17.60 10.89 24.04
N GLN A 407 18.85 10.84 23.54
CA GLN A 407 19.27 11.55 22.33
C GLN A 407 20.31 10.76 21.50
N PHE A 408 20.36 11.05 20.21
CA PHE A 408 21.42 10.60 19.31
C PHE A 408 22.63 11.55 19.37
N MET A 409 23.81 10.96 19.31
CA MET A 409 25.09 11.65 19.29
C MET A 409 25.95 11.14 18.14
N ALA A 410 26.38 12.05 17.27
CA ALA A 410 27.24 11.76 16.14
C ALA A 410 28.61 12.43 16.29
N VAL A 411 29.67 11.76 15.87
CA VAL A 411 31.05 12.26 15.88
C VAL A 411 31.64 12.23 14.47
N ALA A 412 32.49 13.21 14.13
CA ALA A 412 33.11 13.33 12.82
C ALA A 412 34.62 13.09 12.83
N THR A 413 35.14 12.55 11.73
CA THR A 413 36.59 12.40 11.47
C THR A 413 37.12 13.62 10.70
N GLY A 414 38.32 14.09 11.05
CA GLY A 414 39.02 15.20 10.38
C GLY A 414 38.65 16.60 10.87
N SER A 415 37.35 16.93 10.96
CA SER A 415 36.90 18.25 11.45
C SER A 415 36.82 18.35 12.97
N GLY A 416 36.60 17.21 13.64
CA GLY A 416 36.37 17.14 15.09
C GLY A 416 35.00 17.63 15.53
N ALA A 417 34.04 17.73 14.60
CA ALA A 417 32.66 18.10 14.89
C ALA A 417 31.90 16.99 15.66
N VAL A 418 30.91 17.41 16.44
CA VAL A 418 29.86 16.57 17.00
C VAL A 418 28.50 17.12 16.61
N ALA A 419 27.50 16.25 16.52
CA ALA A 419 26.12 16.67 16.36
C ALA A 419 25.23 15.89 17.31
N ILE A 420 24.18 16.56 17.79
CA ILE A 420 23.22 16.00 18.74
C ILE A 420 21.82 16.07 18.14
N SER A 421 20.99 15.08 18.44
CA SER A 421 19.60 15.05 17.98
C SER A 421 18.71 14.24 18.92
N PRO A 422 17.72 14.86 19.59
CA PRO A 422 16.75 14.13 20.42
C PRO A 422 15.85 13.18 19.61
N ASP A 423 15.60 13.50 18.34
CA ASP A 423 14.69 12.76 17.46
C ASP A 423 15.40 12.06 16.30
N GLY A 424 16.72 12.19 16.16
CA GLY A 424 17.48 11.63 15.03
C GLY A 424 17.22 12.31 13.68
N VAL A 425 16.32 13.30 13.62
CA VAL A 425 15.91 14.01 12.39
C VAL A 425 16.47 15.43 12.39
N ASN A 426 16.32 16.14 13.50
CA ASN A 426 16.76 17.52 13.68
C ASN A 426 18.09 17.50 14.43
N TRP A 427 19.16 17.85 13.72
CA TRP A 427 20.51 17.82 14.26
C TRP A 427 20.99 19.22 14.60
N THR A 428 21.70 19.34 15.71
CA THR A 428 22.42 20.56 16.09
C THR A 428 23.90 20.23 16.15
N SER A 429 24.72 20.92 15.35
CA SER A 429 26.16 20.72 15.35
C SER A 429 26.85 21.60 16.38
N GLN A 430 27.92 21.07 16.96
CA GLN A 430 28.82 21.77 17.84
C GLN A 430 30.26 21.40 17.46
N ALA A 431 31.13 22.40 17.35
CA ALA A 431 32.55 22.16 17.16
C ALA A 431 33.19 21.89 18.54
N LEU A 432 33.78 20.70 18.73
CA LEU A 432 34.55 20.41 19.94
C LEU A 432 35.96 20.98 19.86
N LEU A 433 36.73 20.49 18.89
CA LEU A 433 38.08 20.92 18.60
C LEU A 433 38.39 20.68 17.13
N SER A 434 38.81 21.71 16.41
CA SER A 434 39.19 21.60 15.01
C SER A 434 40.39 20.66 14.82
N GLY A 435 40.29 19.68 13.94
CA GLY A 435 41.41 18.83 13.51
C GLY A 435 41.56 17.49 14.24
N ILE A 436 40.61 17.11 15.09
CA ILE A 436 40.57 15.78 15.72
C ILE A 436 39.79 14.80 14.85
N SER A 437 40.30 13.58 14.69
CA SER A 437 39.61 12.48 14.01
C SER A 437 38.94 11.55 15.01
N TRP A 438 37.67 11.79 15.31
CA TRP A 438 36.88 10.87 16.13
C TRP A 438 36.62 9.56 15.37
N ALA A 439 36.66 8.43 16.07
CA ALA A 439 36.57 7.10 15.51
C ALA A 439 35.25 6.41 15.86
N SER A 440 34.92 6.38 17.16
CA SER A 440 33.73 5.73 17.69
C SER A 440 33.24 6.47 18.94
N ILE A 441 31.97 6.31 19.26
CA ILE A 441 31.30 6.87 20.44
C ILE A 441 30.32 5.84 20.98
N CYS A 442 30.25 5.69 22.31
CA CYS A 442 29.22 4.90 22.96
C CYS A 442 28.63 5.66 24.16
N TYR A 443 27.48 5.17 24.64
CA TYR A 443 26.85 5.66 25.87
C TYR A 443 26.76 4.52 26.89
N GLY A 444 27.20 4.79 28.11
CA GLY A 444 27.24 3.82 29.19
C GLY A 444 27.43 4.53 30.52
N ASN A 445 26.98 3.93 31.63
CA ASN A 445 27.15 4.50 32.97
C ASN A 445 26.73 5.99 33.10
N GLY A 446 25.73 6.44 32.34
CA GLY A 446 25.30 7.85 32.33
C GLY A 446 26.19 8.82 31.54
N LEU A 447 27.13 8.32 30.73
CA LEU A 447 28.19 9.09 30.10
C LEU A 447 28.35 8.72 28.62
N PHE A 448 28.45 9.73 27.76
CA PHE A 448 28.95 9.59 26.39
C PHE A 448 30.47 9.58 26.41
N VAL A 449 31.07 8.61 25.71
CA VAL A 449 32.52 8.48 25.60
C VAL A 449 32.89 8.35 24.13
N ALA A 450 33.58 9.36 23.59
CA ALA A 450 34.08 9.39 22.23
C ALA A 450 35.60 9.18 22.20
N ILE A 451 36.09 8.35 21.28
CA ILE A 451 37.51 8.04 21.14
C ILE A 451 38.03 8.52 19.79
N SER A 452 39.26 9.04 19.76
CA SER A 452 39.91 9.47 18.51
C SER A 452 40.86 8.42 17.95
N ASN A 453 41.05 8.44 16.63
CA ASN A 453 42.08 7.69 15.94
C ASN A 453 43.24 8.61 15.49
N GLY A 454 44.37 8.01 15.13
CA GLY A 454 45.53 8.75 14.61
C GLY A 454 46.41 9.41 15.70
N PRO A 455 47.22 10.42 15.33
CA PRO A 455 48.32 10.92 16.18
C PRO A 455 47.86 11.69 17.42
N SER A 456 46.59 12.10 17.49
CA SER A 456 46.06 12.87 18.63
C SER A 456 45.82 12.01 19.86
N SER A 457 45.41 10.73 19.70
CA SER A 457 45.17 9.73 20.77
C SER A 457 44.54 10.31 22.05
N ILE A 458 43.35 10.91 21.92
CA ILE A 458 42.52 11.46 23.01
C ILE A 458 41.13 10.83 23.06
N PHE A 459 40.47 10.89 24.21
CA PHE A 459 39.05 10.62 24.39
C PHE A 459 38.33 11.86 24.93
N ALA A 460 37.03 11.92 24.68
CA ALA A 460 36.12 12.93 25.19
C ALA A 460 35.01 12.27 25.99
N THR A 461 34.61 12.87 27.11
CA THR A 461 33.48 12.42 27.93
C THR A 461 32.46 13.53 28.14
N SER A 462 31.18 13.22 28.09
CA SER A 462 30.09 14.16 28.36
C SER A 462 28.87 13.47 28.96
N ALA A 463 28.22 14.07 29.96
CA ALA A 463 26.98 13.54 30.53
C ALA A 463 25.74 13.96 29.71
N ASP A 464 25.79 15.13 29.08
CA ASP A 464 24.67 15.78 28.39
C ASP A 464 24.87 15.91 26.87
N GLY A 465 26.05 15.52 26.36
CA GLY A 465 26.42 15.65 24.95
C GLY A 465 26.82 17.08 24.54
N LEU A 466 26.77 18.05 25.45
CA LEU A 466 27.04 19.47 25.20
C LEU A 466 28.38 19.90 25.79
N ASP A 467 28.63 19.51 27.05
CA ASP A 467 29.86 19.84 27.77
C ASP A 467 30.81 18.64 27.76
N TRP A 468 31.99 18.83 27.18
CA TRP A 468 32.93 17.74 26.94
C TRP A 468 34.26 17.95 27.65
N ASN A 469 34.70 16.92 28.36
CA ASN A 469 36.03 16.85 28.98
C ASN A 469 36.95 16.00 28.11
N LEU A 470 38.14 16.51 27.83
CA LEU A 470 39.12 15.84 26.97
C LEU A 470 40.29 15.32 27.79
N SER A 471 40.76 14.12 27.46
CA SER A 471 41.88 13.47 28.14
C SER A 471 42.65 12.56 27.20
N PRO A 472 43.96 12.32 27.44
CA PRO A 472 44.76 11.42 26.62
C PRO A 472 44.30 9.97 26.77
N LEU A 473 44.23 9.24 25.66
CA LEU A 473 44.03 7.81 25.65
C LEU A 473 45.34 7.09 26.01
N PRO A 474 45.28 5.91 26.67
CA PRO A 474 46.48 5.16 27.01
C PRO A 474 47.15 4.55 25.77
N GLY A 475 48.46 4.33 25.87
CA GLY A 475 49.21 3.44 24.97
C GLY A 475 49.51 3.95 23.56
N GLY A 476 49.10 5.17 23.19
CA GLY A 476 49.41 5.75 21.87
C GLY A 476 48.93 4.90 20.69
N ALA A 477 47.88 4.09 20.91
CA ALA A 477 47.38 3.13 19.94
C ALA A 477 46.38 3.78 18.97
N ASN A 478 46.12 3.09 17.86
CA ASN A 478 45.09 3.48 16.90
C ASN A 478 43.76 2.83 17.30
N TRP A 479 43.08 3.46 18.26
CA TRP A 479 41.79 3.02 18.79
C TRP A 479 40.70 3.10 17.71
N ARG A 480 39.89 2.04 17.58
CA ARG A 480 38.95 1.88 16.47
C ARG A 480 37.50 1.89 16.91
N ASP A 481 37.20 1.20 17.99
CA ASP A 481 35.84 1.02 18.45
C ASP A 481 35.79 0.91 19.96
N ILE A 482 34.65 1.32 20.52
CA ILE A 482 34.36 1.34 21.94
C ILE A 482 32.92 0.86 22.17
N THR A 483 32.73 0.03 23.18
CA THR A 483 31.40 -0.42 23.63
C THR A 483 31.28 -0.30 25.14
N TYR A 484 30.06 -0.40 25.66
CA TYR A 484 29.79 -0.46 27.09
C TYR A 484 28.91 -1.67 27.39
N GLY A 485 29.33 -2.48 28.35
CA GLY A 485 28.65 -3.71 28.73
C GLY A 485 29.19 -4.22 30.05
N ASN A 486 28.44 -5.04 30.78
CA ASN A 486 28.88 -5.58 32.08
C ASN A 486 29.46 -4.53 33.05
N GLY A 487 28.90 -3.31 33.06
CA GLY A 487 29.40 -2.20 33.89
C GLY A 487 30.74 -1.57 33.44
N THR A 488 31.28 -1.95 32.29
CA THR A 488 32.64 -1.60 31.86
C THR A 488 32.65 -1.09 30.41
N PHE A 489 33.34 0.02 30.16
CA PHE A 489 33.72 0.47 28.83
C PHE A 489 34.90 -0.35 28.32
N VAL A 490 34.81 -0.81 27.08
CA VAL A 490 35.84 -1.63 26.44
C VAL A 490 36.14 -1.06 25.07
N MET A 491 37.43 -0.80 24.79
CA MET A 491 37.87 -0.35 23.47
C MET A 491 38.96 -1.24 22.88
N VAL A 492 38.98 -1.35 21.56
CA VAL A 492 39.95 -2.15 20.80
C VAL A 492 40.70 -1.29 19.80
N SER A 493 41.94 -1.69 19.49
CA SER A 493 42.81 -0.95 18.57
C SER A 493 43.25 -1.79 17.37
N GLY A 494 43.47 -1.11 16.24
CA GLY A 494 43.93 -1.75 15.01
C GLY A 494 44.69 -0.75 14.14
N ASN A 495 45.93 -1.04 13.78
CA ASN A 495 46.75 -0.10 13.01
C ASN A 495 46.86 -0.51 11.53
N SER A 496 46.50 0.40 10.63
CA SER A 496 46.63 0.21 9.17
C SER A 496 48.04 0.54 8.66
N MET A 497 48.88 1.22 9.45
CA MET A 497 50.14 1.82 8.98
C MET A 497 51.41 1.14 9.53
N SER A 498 51.35 0.26 10.55
CA SER A 498 52.55 -0.34 11.16
C SER A 498 52.43 -1.79 11.64
N GLY A 499 51.47 -2.57 11.10
CA GLY A 499 51.17 -3.94 11.56
C GLY A 499 49.97 -4.00 12.51
N GLY A 500 49.51 -5.20 12.87
CA GLY A 500 48.39 -5.41 13.79
C GLY A 500 48.66 -4.87 15.20
N SER A 501 47.63 -4.84 16.04
CA SER A 501 47.70 -4.42 17.44
C SER A 501 47.28 -5.56 18.38
N THR A 502 47.84 -5.56 19.58
CA THR A 502 47.44 -6.43 20.69
C THR A 502 46.79 -5.64 21.83
N LEU A 503 46.44 -4.37 21.61
CA LEU A 503 45.95 -3.49 22.68
C LEU A 503 44.42 -3.41 22.70
N ALA A 504 43.85 -3.71 23.86
CA ALA A 504 42.52 -3.30 24.30
C ALA A 504 42.66 -2.36 25.51
N ALA A 505 41.58 -1.73 25.94
CA ALA A 505 41.55 -1.09 27.26
C ALA A 505 40.16 -1.15 27.88
N THR A 506 40.12 -1.11 29.20
CA THR A 506 38.89 -1.13 30.01
C THR A 506 38.81 0.10 30.90
N SER A 507 37.59 0.54 31.19
CA SER A 507 37.31 1.60 32.15
C SER A 507 35.93 1.38 32.77
N GLU A 508 35.81 1.41 34.10
CA GLU A 508 34.50 1.31 34.79
C GLU A 508 33.81 2.68 34.87
N ASP A 509 34.59 3.76 34.92
CA ASP A 509 34.11 5.14 35.13
C ASP A 509 34.07 5.99 33.85
N GLY A 510 34.71 5.54 32.77
CA GLY A 510 34.86 6.28 31.51
C GLY A 510 35.98 7.33 31.52
N PHE A 511 36.69 7.51 32.65
CA PHE A 511 37.74 8.51 32.82
C PHE A 511 39.13 7.87 32.99
N THR A 512 39.20 6.75 33.70
CA THR A 512 40.45 6.04 33.99
C THR A 512 40.52 4.76 33.19
N TRP A 513 41.56 4.66 32.35
CA TRP A 513 41.70 3.57 31.39
C TRP A 513 42.87 2.65 31.75
N THR A 514 42.61 1.35 31.78
CA THR A 514 43.62 0.32 31.99
C THR A 514 43.88 -0.43 30.69
N LEU A 515 45.14 -0.52 30.26
CA LEU A 515 45.51 -1.28 29.07
C LEU A 515 45.35 -2.79 29.32
N GLN A 516 44.73 -3.45 28.35
CA GLN A 516 44.54 -4.90 28.28
C GLN A 516 45.19 -5.48 27.02
N ALA A 517 45.38 -6.80 27.02
CA ALA A 517 45.97 -7.52 25.91
C ALA A 517 44.92 -8.31 25.12
N LEU A 518 44.89 -8.09 23.81
CA LEU A 518 44.18 -8.93 22.85
C LEU A 518 45.04 -10.15 22.49
N PRO A 519 44.43 -11.29 22.10
CA PRO A 519 45.13 -12.57 22.02
C PRO A 519 46.04 -12.69 20.79
N ALA A 520 45.92 -11.76 19.83
CA ALA A 520 46.72 -11.75 18.61
C ALA A 520 46.96 -10.32 18.11
N SER A 521 48.08 -10.13 17.41
CA SER A 521 48.44 -8.88 16.76
C SER A 521 47.69 -8.73 15.44
N MET A 522 46.47 -8.18 15.50
CA MET A 522 45.54 -8.11 14.36
C MET A 522 45.03 -6.68 14.13
N MET A 523 44.37 -6.45 13.00
CA MET A 523 43.61 -5.22 12.76
C MET A 523 42.22 -5.36 13.39
N TRP A 524 42.13 -5.22 14.72
CA TRP A 524 40.85 -5.25 15.43
C TRP A 524 40.01 -4.03 15.03
N LYS A 525 38.79 -4.29 14.56
CA LYS A 525 37.98 -3.29 13.87
C LYS A 525 36.76 -2.84 14.66
N THR A 526 36.14 -3.76 15.40
CA THR A 526 34.89 -3.53 16.11
C THR A 526 34.83 -4.38 17.38
N VAL A 527 34.05 -3.93 18.37
CA VAL A 527 33.74 -4.66 19.59
C VAL A 527 32.28 -4.42 19.99
N CYS A 528 31.55 -5.47 20.35
CA CYS A 528 30.20 -5.38 20.91
C CYS A 528 30.07 -6.19 22.21
N TYR A 529 28.98 -5.98 22.95
CA TYR A 529 28.65 -6.74 24.15
C TYR A 529 27.21 -7.25 24.08
N GLY A 530 27.01 -8.50 24.47
CA GLY A 530 25.71 -9.16 24.58
C GLY A 530 25.87 -10.54 25.19
N GLU A 531 24.79 -11.13 25.72
CA GLU A 531 24.86 -12.45 26.40
C GLU A 531 26.06 -12.56 27.37
N ASP A 532 26.28 -11.54 28.21
CA ASP A 532 27.41 -11.53 29.15
C ASP A 532 28.82 -11.70 28.53
N MET A 533 28.98 -11.41 27.23
CA MET A 533 30.20 -11.62 26.46
C MET A 533 30.55 -10.41 25.60
N PHE A 534 31.78 -9.92 25.74
CA PHE A 534 32.39 -9.02 24.76
C PHE A 534 32.91 -9.81 23.57
N VAL A 535 32.66 -9.32 22.36
CA VAL A 535 33.13 -9.93 21.10
C VAL A 535 33.85 -8.86 20.29
N ALA A 536 35.09 -9.14 19.90
CA ALA A 536 35.89 -8.28 19.02
C ALA A 536 36.23 -9.01 17.72
N LEU A 537 36.16 -8.32 16.58
CA LEU A 537 36.45 -8.90 15.27
C LEU A 537 37.68 -8.27 14.62
N ALA A 538 38.50 -9.10 13.97
CA ALA A 538 39.62 -8.64 13.16
C ALA A 538 39.24 -8.49 11.69
N SER A 539 39.73 -7.40 11.07
CA SER A 539 39.62 -7.14 9.64
C SER A 539 40.83 -7.72 8.87
N ASN A 540 40.93 -7.42 7.56
CA ASN A 540 42.01 -7.81 6.63
C ASN A 540 42.04 -9.31 6.27
N SER A 541 40.93 -9.81 5.73
CA SER A 541 40.77 -11.20 5.25
C SER A 541 41.12 -12.26 6.30
N SER A 542 40.65 -12.05 7.53
CA SER A 542 40.96 -12.89 8.68
C SER A 542 39.80 -13.80 9.06
N GLN A 543 40.12 -14.91 9.73
CA GLN A 543 39.16 -15.74 10.48
C GLN A 543 39.22 -15.45 11.98
N ILE A 544 39.94 -14.42 12.42
CA ILE A 544 40.18 -14.20 13.84
C ILE A 544 39.10 -13.31 14.44
N ALA A 545 38.49 -13.81 15.51
CA ALA A 545 37.71 -13.06 16.48
C ALA A 545 38.35 -13.21 17.87
N ALA A 546 37.89 -12.44 18.84
CA ALA A 546 38.19 -12.66 20.24
C ALA A 546 36.92 -12.48 21.07
N SER A 547 36.81 -13.24 22.15
CA SER A 547 35.73 -13.07 23.12
C SER A 547 36.26 -12.96 24.54
N SER A 548 35.54 -12.24 25.39
CA SER A 548 35.91 -12.00 26.78
C SER A 548 34.65 -11.74 27.62
N PRO A 549 34.42 -12.44 28.75
CA PRO A 549 33.31 -12.13 29.65
C PRO A 549 33.48 -10.81 30.44
N ASP A 550 34.72 -10.36 30.59
CA ASP A 550 35.10 -9.25 31.49
C ASP A 550 35.80 -8.07 30.77
N GLY A 551 36.09 -8.20 29.47
CA GLY A 551 36.83 -7.20 28.69
C GLY A 551 38.34 -7.16 28.99
N VAL A 552 38.80 -8.00 29.92
CA VAL A 552 40.18 -8.08 30.41
C VAL A 552 40.87 -9.31 29.84
N ASN A 553 40.26 -10.49 30.04
CA ASN A 553 40.80 -11.77 29.63
C ASN A 553 40.21 -12.17 28.28
N TRP A 554 40.96 -11.94 27.21
CA TRP A 554 40.51 -12.24 25.84
C TRP A 554 41.00 -13.59 25.35
N ALA A 555 40.06 -14.39 24.85
CA ALA A 555 40.35 -15.66 24.18
C ALA A 555 40.18 -15.51 22.67
N GLN A 556 41.13 -16.02 21.89
CA GLN A 556 41.01 -16.06 20.43
C GLN A 556 39.89 -17.02 20.02
N ARG A 557 39.07 -16.58 19.05
CA ARG A 557 38.00 -17.35 18.41
C ARG A 557 38.22 -17.39 16.91
N SER A 558 37.57 -18.36 16.27
CA SER A 558 37.64 -18.56 14.83
C SER A 558 36.28 -18.32 14.19
N LEU A 559 36.24 -17.47 13.18
CA LEU A 559 35.11 -17.26 12.29
C LEU A 559 35.10 -18.33 11.18
N PRO A 560 33.92 -18.66 10.63
CA PRO A 560 33.76 -19.75 9.67
C PRO A 560 34.38 -19.47 8.30
N ALA A 561 34.71 -18.21 7.99
CA ALA A 561 35.30 -17.80 6.72
C ALA A 561 36.29 -16.65 6.90
N ALA A 562 37.31 -16.61 6.04
CA ALA A 562 38.27 -15.52 5.99
C ALA A 562 37.62 -14.35 5.22
N ALA A 563 37.36 -13.24 5.90
CA ALA A 563 36.73 -12.08 5.29
C ALA A 563 37.25 -10.78 5.91
N ASN A 564 36.90 -9.65 5.30
CA ASN A 564 37.15 -8.36 5.90
C ASN A 564 35.97 -7.99 6.83
N TRP A 565 35.95 -8.61 8.01
CA TRP A 565 34.89 -8.41 9.00
C TRP A 565 34.86 -6.96 9.49
N ARG A 566 33.71 -6.31 9.37
CA ARG A 566 33.60 -4.86 9.44
C ARG A 566 32.83 -4.34 10.64
N SER A 567 31.74 -5.00 11.02
CA SER A 567 30.88 -4.63 12.15
C SER A 567 30.21 -5.88 12.74
N VAL A 568 29.89 -5.82 14.02
CA VAL A 568 29.17 -6.85 14.76
C VAL A 568 28.21 -6.18 15.74
N ASP A 569 26.99 -6.70 15.83
CA ASP A 569 26.03 -6.27 16.83
C ASP A 569 25.34 -7.46 17.47
N TYR A 570 24.77 -7.24 18.66
CA TYR A 570 24.04 -8.25 19.41
C TYR A 570 22.57 -7.85 19.60
N GLY A 571 21.68 -8.80 19.34
CA GLY A 571 20.24 -8.57 19.42
C GLY A 571 19.46 -9.86 19.22
N ASN A 572 18.23 -9.91 19.71
CA ASN A 572 17.38 -11.10 19.60
C ASN A 572 18.07 -12.42 20.05
N GLY A 573 18.99 -12.35 21.03
CA GLY A 573 19.73 -13.51 21.51
C GLY A 573 20.90 -13.99 20.63
N ILE A 574 21.28 -13.24 19.59
CA ILE A 574 22.35 -13.60 18.66
C ILE A 574 23.31 -12.44 18.38
N PHE A 575 24.57 -12.76 18.14
CA PHE A 575 25.57 -11.91 17.52
C PHE A 575 25.51 -12.06 16.00
N VAL A 576 25.57 -10.95 15.28
CA VAL A 576 25.55 -10.92 13.83
C VAL A 576 26.70 -10.06 13.33
N ALA A 577 27.63 -10.68 12.60
CA ALA A 577 28.83 -10.06 12.06
C ALA A 577 28.75 -9.95 10.54
N ILE A 578 28.97 -8.75 10.02
CA ILE A 578 28.95 -8.47 8.57
C ILE A 578 30.35 -8.18 8.04
N SER A 579 30.55 -8.43 6.75
CA SER A 579 31.84 -8.25 6.06
C SER A 579 31.75 -7.24 4.92
N ASP A 580 32.82 -6.49 4.69
CA ASP A 580 32.90 -5.51 3.59
C ASP A 580 33.67 -6.08 2.37
N SER A 581 34.14 -5.19 1.47
CA SER A 581 34.96 -5.56 0.30
C SER A 581 34.21 -6.33 -0.78
N ASN A 582 33.00 -5.87 -1.12
CA ASN A 582 32.06 -6.51 -2.05
C ASN A 582 31.77 -7.97 -1.67
N SER A 583 31.51 -8.21 -0.39
CA SER A 583 31.21 -9.53 0.18
C SER A 583 29.72 -9.66 0.49
N SER A 584 29.21 -10.89 0.46
CA SER A 584 27.88 -11.23 0.98
C SER A 584 27.96 -12.01 2.30
N LEU A 585 29.16 -12.27 2.85
CA LEU A 585 29.30 -13.11 4.03
C LEU A 585 28.76 -12.42 5.29
N VAL A 586 27.93 -13.15 6.03
CA VAL A 586 27.52 -12.83 7.40
C VAL A 586 27.87 -14.01 8.30
N ALA A 587 28.30 -13.76 9.53
CA ALA A 587 28.49 -14.79 10.54
C ALA A 587 27.54 -14.57 11.71
N VAL A 588 26.93 -15.63 12.21
CA VAL A 588 25.95 -15.60 13.31
C VAL A 588 26.41 -16.50 14.44
N SER A 589 26.22 -16.06 15.68
CA SER A 589 26.57 -16.82 16.88
C SER A 589 25.55 -16.56 18.00
N THR A 590 25.13 -17.59 18.73
CA THR A 590 24.26 -17.43 19.91
C THR A 590 25.04 -17.18 21.21
N ASP A 591 26.35 -17.45 21.20
CA ASP A 591 27.19 -17.47 22.41
C ASP A 591 28.46 -16.60 22.29
N GLY A 592 28.73 -16.02 21.12
CA GLY A 592 29.96 -15.27 20.82
C GLY A 592 31.22 -16.15 20.71
N LEU A 593 31.09 -17.46 20.87
CA LEU A 593 32.17 -18.44 20.88
C LEU A 593 32.20 -19.24 19.58
N THR A 594 31.03 -19.70 19.13
CA THR A 594 30.84 -20.56 17.96
C THR A 594 30.05 -19.83 16.88
N TRP A 595 30.60 -19.78 15.67
CA TRP A 595 30.08 -18.95 14.59
C TRP A 595 29.69 -19.79 13.37
N GLN A 596 28.52 -19.50 12.80
CA GLN A 596 28.01 -20.10 11.58
C GLN A 596 27.99 -19.08 10.45
N VAL A 597 28.25 -19.50 9.22
CA VAL A 597 28.27 -18.61 8.05
C VAL A 597 26.93 -18.66 7.32
N HIS A 598 26.43 -17.49 6.95
CA HIS A 598 25.29 -17.30 6.07
C HIS A 598 25.62 -16.24 5.01
N THR A 599 24.62 -15.83 4.22
CA THR A 599 24.80 -14.85 3.15
C THR A 599 23.74 -13.75 3.18
N LEU A 600 24.18 -12.52 2.95
CA LEU A 600 23.34 -11.37 2.62
C LEU A 600 22.76 -11.50 1.20
N PRO A 601 21.70 -10.76 0.86
CA PRO A 601 21.00 -10.90 -0.42
C PRO A 601 21.85 -10.51 -1.63
N VAL A 602 22.83 -9.62 -1.42
CA VAL A 602 23.77 -9.14 -2.43
C VAL A 602 25.17 -9.00 -1.85
N ALA A 603 26.17 -9.13 -2.72
CA ALA A 603 27.55 -8.84 -2.38
C ALA A 603 27.81 -7.33 -2.52
N ASP A 604 28.21 -6.68 -1.43
CA ASP A 604 28.36 -5.23 -1.37
C ASP A 604 29.41 -4.82 -0.30
N ASN A 605 29.71 -3.53 -0.19
CA ASN A 605 30.60 -2.98 0.83
C ASN A 605 29.81 -2.66 2.10
N TRP A 606 29.37 -3.68 2.82
CA TRP A 606 28.62 -3.54 4.08
C TRP A 606 29.48 -2.82 5.13
N ARG A 607 28.97 -1.73 5.70
CA ARG A 607 29.73 -0.84 6.58
C ARG A 607 29.37 -1.00 8.04
N ASP A 608 28.08 -1.17 8.33
CA ASP A 608 27.62 -1.23 9.70
C ASP A 608 26.29 -1.99 9.82
N ILE A 609 26.04 -2.49 11.02
CA ILE A 609 24.84 -3.24 11.40
C ILE A 609 24.37 -2.75 12.77
N SER A 610 23.06 -2.59 12.94
CA SER A 610 22.46 -2.32 14.25
C SER A 610 21.20 -3.14 14.46
N TYR A 611 20.95 -3.54 15.69
CA TYR A 611 19.74 -4.18 16.15
C TYR A 611 18.82 -3.22 16.90
N GLY A 612 17.54 -3.31 16.61
CA GLY A 612 16.52 -2.50 17.23
C GLY A 612 15.13 -2.86 16.75
N ASN A 613 14.11 -2.62 17.56
CA ASN A 613 12.72 -2.97 17.24
C ASN A 613 12.51 -4.41 16.71
N GLY A 614 13.27 -5.38 17.23
CA GLY A 614 13.16 -6.78 16.82
C GLY A 614 13.84 -7.13 15.49
N VAL A 615 14.55 -6.19 14.84
CA VAL A 615 15.18 -6.40 13.52
C VAL A 615 16.64 -5.95 13.53
N PHE A 616 17.49 -6.70 12.84
CA PHE A 616 18.81 -6.27 12.43
C PHE A 616 18.73 -5.52 11.11
N VAL A 617 19.40 -4.37 11.03
CA VAL A 617 19.53 -3.57 9.80
C VAL A 617 21.02 -3.48 9.47
N ALA A 618 21.42 -4.03 8.33
CA ALA A 618 22.75 -3.88 7.76
C ALA A 618 22.70 -2.90 6.59
N MET A 619 23.76 -2.10 6.45
CA MET A 619 23.85 -1.11 5.36
C MET A 619 25.20 -1.13 4.66
N SER A 620 25.22 -0.83 3.36
CA SER A 620 26.43 -0.73 2.55
C SER A 620 26.77 0.71 2.16
N SER A 621 28.04 0.99 1.86
CA SER A 621 28.44 2.33 1.39
C SER A 621 27.88 2.69 0.01
N ASN A 622 27.37 1.71 -0.73
CA ASN A 622 26.68 1.93 -2.00
C ASN A 622 25.19 2.26 -1.81
N GLY A 623 24.71 2.35 -0.56
CA GLY A 623 23.33 2.69 -0.21
C GLY A 623 22.37 1.50 -0.16
N THR A 624 22.88 0.27 -0.21
CA THR A 624 22.05 -0.93 -0.06
C THR A 624 21.73 -1.16 1.42
N VAL A 625 20.47 -1.46 1.72
CA VAL A 625 20.00 -1.83 3.05
C VAL A 625 19.46 -3.26 3.01
N ALA A 626 19.83 -4.10 3.97
CA ALA A 626 19.27 -5.44 4.16
C ALA A 626 18.87 -5.64 5.62
N THR A 627 17.80 -6.41 5.83
CA THR A 627 17.25 -6.62 7.17
C THR A 627 16.92 -8.07 7.46
N THR A 628 16.98 -8.44 8.72
CA THR A 628 16.63 -9.79 9.19
C THR A 628 16.14 -9.74 10.64
N VAL A 629 15.28 -10.68 11.03
CA VAL A 629 14.87 -10.88 12.43
C VAL A 629 15.69 -11.97 13.12
N ASP A 630 16.36 -12.84 12.36
CA ASP A 630 17.01 -14.05 12.86
C ASP A 630 18.51 -14.14 12.51
N GLY A 631 19.08 -13.15 11.85
CA GLY A 631 20.48 -13.14 11.44
C GLY A 631 20.78 -14.01 10.21
N ILE A 632 19.83 -14.84 9.78
CA ILE A 632 20.01 -15.92 8.81
C ILE A 632 19.31 -15.57 7.51
N HIS A 633 18.03 -15.20 7.57
CA HIS A 633 17.20 -14.88 6.41
C HIS A 633 17.16 -13.37 6.22
N TRP A 634 17.89 -12.89 5.21
CA TRP A 634 18.01 -11.47 4.91
C TRP A 634 17.12 -11.05 3.74
N THR A 635 16.49 -9.89 3.88
CA THR A 635 15.70 -9.25 2.83
C THR A 635 16.34 -7.93 2.44
N GLN A 636 16.64 -7.73 1.16
CA GLN A 636 17.08 -6.43 0.64
C GLN A 636 15.89 -5.45 0.61
N GLN A 637 16.12 -4.23 1.06
CA GLN A 637 15.10 -3.19 1.11
C GLN A 637 15.22 -2.22 -0.05
N THR A 638 14.09 -1.87 -0.66
CA THR A 638 14.01 -0.81 -1.68
C THR A 638 13.71 0.52 -0.99
N VAL A 639 14.76 1.18 -0.51
CA VAL A 639 14.71 2.53 0.08
C VAL A 639 15.43 3.52 -0.83
N LEU A 640 15.26 4.84 -0.65
CA LEU A 640 16.11 5.80 -1.37
C LEU A 640 17.57 5.52 -0.99
N ALA A 641 18.50 5.60 -1.94
CA ALA A 641 19.90 5.29 -1.65
C ALA A 641 20.48 6.37 -0.73
N ILE A 642 21.03 5.97 0.43
CA ILE A 642 21.94 6.82 1.20
C ILE A 642 23.29 6.72 0.49
N GLY A 643 23.65 7.74 -0.29
CA GLY A 643 25.00 7.79 -0.86
C GLY A 643 26.02 7.71 0.27
N ASN A 644 26.98 6.79 0.18
CA ASN A 644 28.18 6.78 1.03
C ASN A 644 27.91 6.59 2.55
N ALA A 645 26.93 5.75 2.90
CA ALA A 645 26.65 5.35 4.27
C ALA A 645 27.86 4.74 5.00
N ASN A 646 28.02 5.05 6.29
CA ASN A 646 29.17 4.62 7.09
C ASN A 646 28.81 4.02 8.47
N CYS A 647 27.80 4.53 9.16
CA CYS A 647 27.41 4.04 10.49
C CYS A 647 25.89 4.10 10.73
N ILE A 648 25.40 3.26 11.64
CA ILE A 648 23.96 3.17 12.00
C ILE A 648 23.78 2.91 13.50
N ALA A 649 22.77 3.55 14.11
CA ALA A 649 22.36 3.25 15.48
C ALA A 649 20.83 3.24 15.62
N TYR A 650 20.33 2.40 16.54
CA TYR A 650 18.93 2.39 16.93
C TYR A 650 18.69 3.16 18.23
N GLY A 651 17.61 3.95 18.25
CA GLY A 651 17.20 4.73 19.41
C GLY A 651 15.85 5.39 19.17
N ASN A 652 15.10 5.69 20.23
CA ASN A 652 13.83 6.42 20.14
C ASN A 652 12.89 5.90 19.02
N GLY A 653 12.78 4.57 18.89
CA GLY A 653 11.91 3.90 17.90
C GLY A 653 12.42 3.88 16.46
N ARG A 654 13.61 4.39 16.14
CA ARG A 654 14.12 4.52 14.76
C ARG A 654 15.59 4.14 14.61
N PHE A 655 16.00 3.82 13.40
CA PHE A 655 17.39 3.70 13.01
C PHE A 655 17.86 5.01 12.39
N VAL A 656 19.05 5.47 12.79
CA VAL A 656 19.71 6.65 12.23
C VAL A 656 20.97 6.19 11.55
N ALA A 657 21.11 6.50 10.27
CA ALA A 657 22.24 6.18 9.42
C ALA A 657 22.96 7.47 8.98
N LEU A 658 24.29 7.49 9.05
CA LEU A 658 25.11 8.66 8.65
C LEU A 658 26.15 8.27 7.60
N GLY A 659 26.48 9.21 6.69
CA GLY A 659 27.49 9.06 5.63
C GLY A 659 28.63 10.09 5.66
N PHE A 660 29.60 9.94 4.75
CA PHE A 660 30.82 10.77 4.69
C PHE A 660 30.63 12.19 4.09
N ASP A 661 29.51 12.45 3.40
CA ASP A 661 29.30 13.70 2.64
C ASP A 661 28.29 14.67 3.32
N GLY A 662 28.10 14.56 4.64
CA GLY A 662 27.13 15.37 5.40
C GLY A 662 25.68 14.89 5.33
N ASP A 663 25.44 13.75 4.66
CA ASP A 663 24.12 13.13 4.54
C ASP A 663 23.79 12.31 5.80
N ALA A 664 22.59 12.55 6.36
CA ALA A 664 21.94 11.67 7.33
C ALA A 664 20.67 11.08 6.72
N ALA A 665 20.32 9.87 7.12
CA ALA A 665 19.03 9.31 6.82
C ALA A 665 18.47 8.64 8.08
N THR A 666 17.21 8.92 8.37
CA THR A 666 16.47 8.16 9.37
C THR A 666 15.69 7.07 8.68
N LEU A 667 16.00 5.83 9.04
CA LEU A 667 15.28 4.64 8.64
C LEU A 667 14.35 4.25 9.80
N THR A 668 13.04 4.31 9.60
CA THR A 668 12.13 3.88 10.66
C THR A 668 11.74 2.43 10.41
N ALA A 669 12.20 1.53 11.27
CA ALA A 669 11.78 0.14 11.27
C ALA A 669 10.50 0.03 12.09
N GLY A 670 9.46 -0.55 11.49
CA GLY A 670 8.09 -0.50 12.01
C GLY A 670 7.23 0.43 11.15
N PRO A 671 5.92 0.20 11.07
CA PRO A 671 5.03 0.78 10.05
C PRO A 671 5.01 2.31 10.20
N THR A 672 5.94 2.96 9.51
CA THR A 672 6.06 4.41 9.55
C THR A 672 5.67 4.88 8.17
N VAL A 673 4.40 5.27 8.09
CA VAL A 673 3.84 5.94 6.92
C VAL A 673 4.55 7.28 6.79
N THR A 674 5.59 7.35 5.96
CA THR A 674 5.90 8.59 5.26
C THR A 674 5.31 8.48 3.87
N HIS A 675 4.02 8.82 3.76
CA HIS A 675 3.57 9.42 2.51
C HIS A 675 3.83 10.91 2.67
N ALA A 676 4.69 11.45 1.81
CA ALA A 676 4.73 12.88 1.57
C ALA A 676 3.30 13.31 1.18
N ASP A 677 2.75 14.25 1.95
CA ASP A 677 1.39 14.83 1.91
C ASP A 677 0.39 14.30 2.96
N ALA A 678 0.64 14.60 4.25
CA ALA A 678 -0.36 15.11 5.21
C ALA A 678 0.26 15.33 6.60
N THR A 679 0.62 16.57 6.92
CA THR A 679 0.66 17.04 8.33
C THR A 679 -0.78 17.19 8.81
N LEU A 680 -1.21 16.40 9.81
CA LEU A 680 -2.43 16.66 10.56
C LEU A 680 -2.06 17.33 11.90
N THR A 681 -1.89 18.65 11.89
CA THR A 681 -2.03 19.45 13.11
C THR A 681 -3.52 19.62 13.41
N SER A 682 -3.89 19.53 14.68
CA SER A 682 -5.28 19.66 15.16
C SER A 682 -6.04 20.81 14.49
N SER A 683 -7.06 20.49 13.68
CA SER A 683 -8.35 21.18 13.73
C SER A 683 -9.45 20.63 12.82
N ASN A 684 -9.21 19.89 11.72
CA ASN A 684 -10.34 19.43 10.87
C ASN A 684 -10.10 18.13 10.06
N GLY A 685 -10.38 16.97 10.67
CA GLY A 685 -10.85 15.74 9.98
C GLY A 685 -9.84 14.63 9.63
N PHE A 686 -10.35 13.39 9.47
CA PHE A 686 -9.65 12.12 9.17
C PHE A 686 -10.08 11.58 7.78
N SER A 687 -9.16 11.09 6.93
CA SER A 687 -9.48 10.60 5.57
C SER A 687 -8.77 9.27 5.23
N LEU A 688 -9.51 8.30 4.65
CA LEU A 688 -9.00 6.99 4.20
C LEU A 688 -9.30 6.75 2.72
N THR A 689 -8.29 6.33 1.93
CA THR A 689 -8.42 6.01 0.49
C THR A 689 -7.76 4.66 0.19
N ALA A 690 -8.48 3.70 -0.41
CA ALA A 690 -7.89 2.44 -0.89
C ALA A 690 -7.19 2.60 -2.26
N PRO A 691 -6.22 1.72 -2.62
CA PRO A 691 -5.40 1.89 -3.81
C PRO A 691 -6.20 1.73 -5.11
N THR A 692 -5.84 2.53 -6.12
CA THR A 692 -6.43 2.47 -7.47
C THR A 692 -5.60 1.59 -8.40
N SER A 693 -6.28 0.59 -8.97
CA SER A 693 -6.00 -0.11 -10.24
C SER A 693 -5.10 -1.35 -10.24
N ALA A 694 -5.67 -2.36 -10.91
CA ALA A 694 -5.07 -3.59 -11.36
C ALA A 694 -3.97 -3.33 -12.39
N GLY A 695 -2.78 -3.88 -12.14
CA GLY A 695 -1.69 -3.95 -13.09
C GLY A 695 -0.75 -5.08 -12.69
N SER A 696 -0.67 -6.09 -13.55
CA SER A 696 0.01 -7.38 -13.33
C SER A 696 1.44 -7.28 -12.79
N TYR A 697 1.60 -7.51 -11.49
CA TYR A 697 2.81 -8.08 -10.88
C TYR A 697 2.34 -9.22 -9.96
N GLY A 698 3.04 -10.35 -9.97
CA GLY A 698 2.61 -11.57 -9.30
C GLY A 698 2.52 -11.39 -7.78
N VAL A 699 1.33 -11.07 -7.30
CA VAL A 699 0.96 -11.07 -5.87
C VAL A 699 -0.43 -11.69 -5.78
N SER A 700 -0.53 -12.85 -5.14
CA SER A 700 -1.80 -13.42 -4.71
C SER A 700 -2.20 -12.78 -3.38
N SER A 701 -3.24 -11.91 -3.42
CA SER A 701 -4.26 -11.60 -2.38
C SER A 701 -3.85 -11.74 -0.89
N GLY A 702 -3.98 -10.77 0.02
CA GLY A 702 -4.71 -9.50 0.09
C GLY A 702 -4.76 -9.05 1.57
N VAL A 703 -5.25 -7.82 1.82
CA VAL A 703 -5.54 -7.12 3.11
C VAL A 703 -4.43 -6.23 3.71
N ALA A 704 -4.72 -4.91 3.73
CA ALA A 704 -4.01 -3.89 4.50
C ALA A 704 -4.80 -3.58 5.79
N ALA A 705 -4.20 -3.82 6.96
CA ALA A 705 -4.74 -3.40 8.25
C ALA A 705 -4.22 -2.00 8.61
N TYR A 706 -5.11 -1.08 8.98
CA TYR A 706 -4.75 0.20 9.60
C TYR A 706 -5.01 0.10 11.11
N ASP A 707 -3.94 -0.02 11.91
CA ASP A 707 -3.91 -0.02 13.38
C ASP A 707 -3.89 1.40 13.99
N ASN A 708 -4.03 1.67 15.30
CA ASN A 708 -5.03 1.36 16.34
C ASN A 708 -5.39 2.72 16.97
N ASP A 709 -6.65 2.92 17.36
CA ASP A 709 -7.09 4.04 18.22
C ASP A 709 -6.60 5.44 17.80
N MET A 710 -6.86 5.84 16.55
CA MET A 710 -6.60 7.22 16.13
C MET A 710 -7.43 8.19 16.98
N PRO A 711 -6.81 9.17 17.67
CA PRO A 711 -7.54 10.09 18.54
C PRO A 711 -8.50 10.93 17.71
N LEU A 712 -9.78 10.84 18.04
CA LEU A 712 -10.85 11.63 17.43
C LEU A 712 -11.29 12.76 18.35
N THR A 713 -11.53 13.92 17.76
CA THR A 713 -12.16 15.04 18.47
C THR A 713 -13.66 15.01 18.18
N PRO A 714 -14.53 15.05 19.20
CA PRO A 714 -15.96 15.27 19.00
C PRO A 714 -16.21 16.48 18.09
N GLY A 715 -17.06 16.32 17.07
CA GLY A 715 -17.30 17.34 16.05
C GLY A 715 -16.36 17.31 14.82
N ALA A 716 -15.29 16.49 14.82
CA ALA A 716 -14.45 16.30 13.63
C ALA A 716 -15.18 15.52 12.52
N GLN A 717 -14.75 15.71 11.26
CA GLN A 717 -15.28 14.99 10.10
C GLN A 717 -14.41 13.77 9.76
N ILE A 718 -15.04 12.62 9.53
CA ILE A 718 -14.39 11.40 9.02
C ILE A 718 -14.80 11.20 7.56
N THR A 719 -13.84 10.90 6.68
CA THR A 719 -14.05 10.60 5.26
C THR A 719 -13.48 9.23 4.90
N VAL A 720 -14.26 8.40 4.21
CA VAL A 720 -13.86 7.07 3.72
C VAL A 720 -14.15 6.95 2.22
N THR A 721 -13.17 6.51 1.44
CA THR A 721 -13.30 6.32 -0.01
C THR A 721 -13.17 4.84 -0.39
N VAL A 722 -14.18 4.30 -1.06
CA VAL A 722 -14.23 2.91 -1.56
C VAL A 722 -13.98 2.89 -3.08
N PRO A 723 -12.81 2.41 -3.56
CA PRO A 723 -12.43 2.45 -4.97
C PRO A 723 -12.87 1.16 -5.70
N GLY A 724 -14.06 1.17 -6.28
CA GLY A 724 -14.56 0.11 -7.16
C GLY A 724 -15.56 -0.86 -6.52
N PRO A 725 -16.25 -1.68 -7.35
CA PRO A 725 -17.36 -2.55 -6.93
C PRO A 725 -16.93 -3.72 -6.02
N ASP A 726 -15.64 -4.05 -6.01
CA ASP A 726 -15.08 -5.21 -5.31
C ASP A 726 -14.24 -4.82 -4.07
N GLY A 727 -14.33 -3.57 -3.60
CA GLY A 727 -13.68 -3.12 -2.36
C GLY A 727 -14.71 -2.93 -1.24
N ALA A 728 -14.47 -3.48 -0.06
CA ALA A 728 -15.24 -3.15 1.14
C ALA A 728 -14.32 -2.54 2.20
N VAL A 729 -14.77 -1.48 2.89
CA VAL A 729 -14.02 -0.86 3.99
C VAL A 729 -14.84 -1.01 5.27
N ARG A 730 -14.24 -1.59 6.32
CA ARG A 730 -14.83 -1.70 7.66
C ARG A 730 -14.18 -0.66 8.57
N VAL A 731 -14.98 0.11 9.31
CA VAL A 731 -14.51 1.11 10.28
C VAL A 731 -15.15 0.81 11.64
N ILE A 732 -14.32 0.70 12.68
CA ILE A 732 -14.74 0.55 14.07
C ILE A 732 -14.42 1.85 14.81
N TRP A 733 -15.38 2.39 15.56
CA TRP A 733 -15.22 3.68 16.23
C TRP A 733 -16.05 3.75 17.51
N GLY A 734 -15.48 4.39 18.54
CA GLY A 734 -16.03 4.45 19.90
C GLY A 734 -14.92 4.46 20.96
N ALA A 735 -15.18 4.98 22.16
CA ALA A 735 -14.20 5.02 23.23
C ALA A 735 -13.68 3.61 23.58
N GLY A 736 -12.37 3.39 23.44
CA GLY A 736 -11.71 2.11 23.75
C GLY A 736 -12.02 0.98 22.75
N ARG A 737 -12.31 1.33 21.48
CA ARG A 737 -12.58 0.36 20.42
C ARG A 737 -11.53 0.43 19.33
N SER A 738 -10.64 -0.55 19.32
CA SER A 738 -9.65 -0.74 18.28
C SER A 738 -9.77 -2.08 17.56
N PHE A 739 -9.18 -2.18 16.36
CA PHE A 739 -8.76 -3.47 15.81
C PHE A 739 -7.52 -3.88 16.62
N PRO A 740 -7.62 -4.74 17.63
CA PRO A 740 -6.54 -5.13 18.53
C PRO A 740 -5.29 -5.54 17.76
N ASN A 741 -4.33 -4.64 17.75
CA ASN A 741 -2.93 -5.00 17.73
C ASN A 741 -2.37 -4.95 19.16
N ASN A 742 -1.14 -5.40 19.30
CA ASN A 742 -0.28 -5.29 20.47
C ASN A 742 -0.30 -6.47 21.45
N ALA A 743 0.35 -7.54 20.98
CA ALA A 743 1.22 -8.38 21.82
C ALA A 743 2.33 -7.59 22.55
N ALA A 744 2.52 -6.29 22.28
CA ALA A 744 3.45 -5.41 22.99
C ALA A 744 2.83 -4.67 24.20
N SER A 745 1.50 -4.70 24.38
CA SER A 745 0.82 -4.08 25.54
C SER A 745 0.18 -5.09 26.49
N ALA A 746 0.17 -6.38 26.15
CA ALA A 746 0.01 -7.41 27.17
C ALA A 746 1.32 -7.44 27.97
N GLY A 747 1.39 -6.65 29.05
CA GLY A 747 2.55 -6.61 29.95
C GLY A 747 2.87 -7.99 30.52
N THR A 748 3.71 -8.04 31.55
CA THR A 748 4.11 -9.25 32.29
C THR A 748 2.96 -10.15 32.78
N GLN A 749 1.68 -9.79 32.59
CA GLN A 749 0.49 -10.49 33.04
C GLN A 749 -0.50 -10.74 31.90
N ILE A 750 -0.90 -12.00 31.74
CA ILE A 750 -1.80 -12.49 30.71
C ILE A 750 -2.76 -13.52 31.31
N GLY A 751 -4.01 -13.52 30.87
CA GLY A 751 -4.99 -14.44 31.42
C GLY A 751 -6.15 -14.76 30.51
N ILE A 752 -7.11 -15.47 31.10
CA ILE A 752 -8.34 -15.91 30.46
C ILE A 752 -9.47 -15.93 31.49
N VAL A 753 -10.66 -15.54 31.04
CA VAL A 753 -11.89 -15.43 31.83
C VAL A 753 -12.92 -16.41 31.29
N LEU A 754 -13.59 -17.14 32.17
CA LEU A 754 -14.79 -17.91 31.85
C LEU A 754 -15.99 -16.96 31.82
N VAL A 755 -16.41 -16.59 30.61
CA VAL A 755 -17.49 -15.61 30.36
C VAL A 755 -18.85 -16.23 30.65
N ALA A 756 -19.08 -17.46 30.20
CA ALA A 756 -20.31 -18.21 30.44
C ALA A 756 -20.03 -19.71 30.59
N GLU A 757 -20.79 -20.37 31.44
CA GLU A 757 -20.82 -21.84 31.57
C GLU A 757 -21.78 -22.43 30.53
N GLY A 758 -21.63 -23.72 30.23
CA GLY A 758 -22.45 -24.44 29.24
C GLY A 758 -21.99 -24.27 27.78
N GLY A 759 -22.69 -24.92 26.86
CA GLY A 759 -22.32 -24.97 25.44
C GLY A 759 -21.25 -26.01 25.10
N GLY A 760 -21.07 -27.05 25.92
CA GLY A 760 -20.05 -28.08 25.70
C GLY A 760 -18.74 -27.78 26.44
N ALA A 761 -18.18 -26.59 26.21
CA ALA A 761 -16.87 -26.20 26.73
C ALA A 761 -16.84 -24.79 27.33
N GLY A 762 -17.99 -24.24 27.72
CA GLY A 762 -18.07 -22.86 28.18
C GLY A 762 -17.77 -21.83 27.09
N GLN A 763 -17.80 -20.56 27.47
CA GLN A 763 -17.36 -19.44 26.64
C GLN A 763 -16.20 -18.75 27.34
N TRP A 764 -15.07 -18.65 26.65
CA TRP A 764 -13.81 -18.19 27.23
C TRP A 764 -13.31 -16.94 26.51
N GLN A 765 -12.67 -16.06 27.26
CA GLN A 765 -12.13 -14.80 26.76
C GLN A 765 -10.75 -14.56 27.32
N ARG A 766 -9.73 -14.46 26.46
CA ARG A 766 -8.41 -13.99 26.89
C ARG A 766 -8.46 -12.54 27.32
N VAL A 767 -7.65 -12.19 28.30
CA VAL A 767 -7.56 -10.85 28.86
C VAL A 767 -6.12 -10.45 29.19
N ASP A 768 -5.86 -9.16 29.23
CA ASP A 768 -4.62 -8.59 29.80
C ASP A 768 -4.67 -8.55 31.34
N GLY A 769 -3.59 -8.08 31.98
CA GLY A 769 -3.51 -7.91 33.44
C GLY A 769 -4.56 -6.96 34.06
N ASN A 770 -5.25 -6.15 33.24
CA ASN A 770 -6.32 -5.25 33.66
C ASN A 770 -7.73 -5.79 33.35
N PHE A 771 -7.83 -7.04 32.89
CA PHE A 771 -9.07 -7.69 32.47
C PHE A 771 -9.72 -7.11 31.20
N ASN A 772 -8.96 -6.38 30.38
CA ASN A 772 -9.44 -5.97 29.07
C ASN A 772 -9.38 -7.17 28.11
N PRO A 773 -10.40 -7.38 27.25
CA PRO A 773 -10.42 -8.51 26.33
C PRO A 773 -9.30 -8.41 25.29
N VAL A 774 -8.64 -9.54 25.03
CA VAL A 774 -7.63 -9.71 23.99
C VAL A 774 -8.20 -10.64 22.91
N ASN A 775 -8.51 -10.09 21.73
CA ASN A 775 -9.39 -10.75 20.74
C ASN A 775 -8.74 -11.15 19.40
N TYR A 776 -7.41 -11.02 19.23
CA TYR A 776 -6.71 -11.14 17.93
C TYR A 776 -5.42 -11.95 18.14
N PRO A 777 -4.99 -12.79 17.18
CA PRO A 777 -4.50 -14.15 17.41
C PRO A 777 -3.49 -14.22 18.56
N PHE A 778 -4.07 -14.27 19.75
CA PHE A 778 -3.41 -14.31 21.02
C PHE A 778 -3.43 -15.78 21.40
N GLY A 779 -2.27 -16.32 21.65
CA GLY A 779 -2.02 -17.76 21.66
C GLY A 779 -0.57 -18.01 21.27
N GLY A 780 -0.36 -18.86 20.26
CA GLY A 780 0.97 -19.25 19.79
C GLY A 780 1.93 -18.10 19.55
N ALA A 781 1.49 -17.01 18.90
CA ALA A 781 2.36 -15.88 18.59
C ALA A 781 2.91 -15.17 19.84
N PHE A 782 2.06 -14.90 20.84
CA PHE A 782 2.49 -14.32 22.12
C PHE A 782 3.44 -15.27 22.84
N PHE A 783 3.05 -16.53 23.01
CA PHE A 783 3.91 -17.48 23.71
C PHE A 783 5.23 -17.76 22.97
N ASN A 784 5.28 -17.63 21.64
CA ASN A 784 6.49 -17.82 20.83
C ASN A 784 7.46 -16.63 20.89
N SER A 785 6.95 -15.40 21.03
CA SER A 785 7.78 -14.20 21.15
C SER A 785 8.12 -13.84 22.60
N HIS A 786 7.39 -14.40 23.58
CA HIS A 786 7.57 -14.07 24.98
C HIS A 786 8.81 -14.76 25.59
N PRO A 787 9.77 -14.02 26.20
CA PRO A 787 11.04 -14.57 26.68
C PRO A 787 10.93 -15.82 27.56
N THR A 788 9.99 -15.82 28.51
CA THR A 788 9.74 -16.96 29.40
C THR A 788 9.03 -18.13 28.71
N TYR A 789 7.91 -17.88 28.02
CA TYR A 789 7.07 -18.96 27.48
C TYR A 789 7.61 -19.56 26.17
N ALA A 790 8.43 -18.81 25.43
CA ALA A 790 9.21 -19.33 24.31
C ALA A 790 10.29 -20.31 24.81
N GLY A 791 10.66 -20.23 26.09
CA GLY A 791 11.56 -21.17 26.76
C GLY A 791 10.95 -22.55 27.05
N ILE A 792 9.72 -22.82 26.62
CA ILE A 792 9.13 -24.17 26.60
C ILE A 792 9.66 -24.89 25.37
N VAL A 793 10.77 -25.59 25.55
CA VAL A 793 11.54 -26.20 24.45
C VAL A 793 11.90 -27.64 24.73
N ASP A 794 12.07 -28.40 23.65
CA ASP A 794 12.58 -29.77 23.72
C ASP A 794 14.00 -29.80 24.32
N GLN A 795 14.27 -30.85 25.07
CA GLN A 795 15.55 -31.14 25.73
C GLN A 795 15.82 -32.64 25.70
N THR A 796 17.09 -33.03 25.75
CA THR A 796 17.47 -34.44 25.95
C THR A 796 18.17 -34.58 27.29
N ILE A 797 17.58 -35.35 28.21
CA ILE A 797 18.14 -35.57 29.56
C ILE A 797 18.25 -37.06 29.82
N ASP A 798 19.47 -37.53 30.09
CA ASP A 798 19.80 -38.94 30.34
C ASP A 798 19.20 -39.90 29.27
N GLY A 799 19.32 -39.49 28.00
CA GLY A 799 18.84 -40.22 26.83
C GLY A 799 17.32 -40.19 26.61
N GLN A 800 16.58 -39.39 27.37
CA GLN A 800 15.13 -39.23 27.26
C GLN A 800 14.77 -37.91 26.59
N ALA A 801 13.75 -37.95 25.71
CA ALA A 801 13.17 -36.75 25.14
C ALA A 801 12.28 -36.07 26.18
N MET A 802 12.64 -34.86 26.56
CA MET A 802 11.97 -34.06 27.59
C MET A 802 11.59 -32.70 27.03
N VAL A 803 10.71 -31.99 27.72
CA VAL A 803 10.31 -30.60 27.43
C VAL A 803 10.54 -29.79 28.69
N LYS A 804 11.33 -28.72 28.59
CA LYS A 804 11.55 -27.76 29.68
C LYS A 804 10.28 -26.94 29.87
N VAL A 805 9.85 -26.75 31.12
CA VAL A 805 8.78 -25.82 31.49
C VAL A 805 9.35 -24.78 32.45
N PRO A 806 9.52 -23.51 32.04
CA PRO A 806 10.04 -22.43 32.87
C PRO A 806 9.06 -22.00 33.98
N LYS A 807 9.61 -21.51 35.09
CA LYS A 807 8.84 -20.95 36.21
C LYS A 807 7.96 -19.78 35.78
N PHE A 808 6.73 -19.77 36.28
CA PHE A 808 5.80 -18.64 36.19
C PHE A 808 5.02 -18.49 37.49
N TRP A 809 4.45 -17.30 37.68
CA TRP A 809 3.55 -16.97 38.77
C TRP A 809 2.11 -17.01 38.28
N PHE A 810 1.18 -17.38 39.15
CA PHE A 810 -0.24 -17.49 38.80
C PHE A 810 -1.11 -16.72 39.79
N LYS A 811 -2.28 -16.32 39.30
CA LYS A 811 -3.34 -15.70 40.08
C LYS A 811 -4.69 -16.15 39.52
N THR A 812 -5.58 -16.57 40.40
CA THR A 812 -6.95 -16.92 40.03
C THR A 812 -7.91 -16.23 40.98
N GLY A 813 -9.14 -16.00 40.53
CA GLY A 813 -10.10 -15.26 41.31
C GLY A 813 -11.38 -14.99 40.53
N ASN A 814 -12.19 -14.07 41.06
CA ASN A 814 -13.28 -13.46 40.34
C ASN A 814 -12.83 -12.06 39.90
N VAL A 815 -13.16 -11.68 38.67
CA VAL A 815 -12.79 -10.37 38.13
C VAL A 815 -13.42 -9.27 39.01
N PRO A 816 -12.64 -8.31 39.53
CA PRO A 816 -13.11 -7.36 40.53
C PRO A 816 -14.07 -6.29 39.97
N SER A 817 -13.85 -5.86 38.73
CA SER A 817 -14.60 -4.76 38.09
C SER A 817 -14.48 -4.81 36.56
N GLY A 818 -15.26 -4.01 35.84
CA GLY A 818 -15.23 -3.93 34.37
C GLY A 818 -16.19 -4.92 33.69
N GLN A 819 -16.01 -5.13 32.39
CA GLN A 819 -16.94 -5.92 31.55
C GLN A 819 -17.20 -7.33 32.08
N TYR A 820 -16.19 -7.95 32.69
CA TYR A 820 -16.27 -9.33 33.17
C TYR A 820 -16.41 -9.46 34.69
N ALA A 821 -16.79 -8.38 35.39
CA ALA A 821 -16.90 -8.39 36.85
C ALA A 821 -17.68 -9.61 37.39
N GLY A 822 -17.13 -10.25 38.42
CA GLY A 822 -17.67 -11.46 39.05
C GLY A 822 -17.35 -12.78 38.34
N LYS A 823 -16.82 -12.75 37.11
CA LYS A 823 -16.48 -13.97 36.34
C LYS A 823 -15.16 -14.60 36.81
N ARG A 824 -15.04 -15.92 36.69
CA ARG A 824 -13.83 -16.66 37.11
C ARG A 824 -12.70 -16.42 36.11
N TYR A 825 -11.48 -16.21 36.59
CA TYR A 825 -10.30 -16.02 35.73
C TYR A 825 -9.09 -16.84 36.17
N TRP A 826 -8.20 -17.07 35.21
CA TRP A 826 -6.85 -17.60 35.37
C TRP A 826 -5.87 -16.63 34.73
N MET A 827 -4.86 -16.24 35.47
CA MET A 827 -3.87 -15.25 35.06
C MET A 827 -2.49 -15.79 35.40
N ILE A 828 -1.54 -15.61 34.49
CA ILE A 828 -0.13 -15.95 34.69
C ILE A 828 0.72 -14.71 34.54
N SER A 829 1.90 -14.76 35.16
CA SER A 829 2.94 -13.75 35.02
C SER A 829 4.31 -14.38 34.93
N ASP A 830 5.17 -13.78 34.12
CA ASP A 830 6.56 -14.18 33.94
C ASP A 830 7.49 -13.59 35.01
N GLN A 831 6.97 -12.72 35.87
CA GLN A 831 7.68 -12.07 36.97
C GLN A 831 6.82 -12.08 38.24
N PRO A 832 7.41 -11.89 39.44
CA PRO A 832 6.65 -11.66 40.65
C PRO A 832 5.75 -10.43 40.52
N ALA A 833 4.48 -10.56 40.88
CA ALA A 833 3.50 -9.48 40.79
C ALA A 833 2.51 -9.47 41.97
N PRO A 834 1.91 -8.31 42.32
CA PRO A 834 0.96 -8.22 43.43
C PRO A 834 -0.22 -9.19 43.32
N GLY A 835 -0.33 -10.07 44.31
CA GLY A 835 -1.38 -11.09 44.40
C GLY A 835 -1.17 -12.30 43.50
N PHE A 836 -0.02 -12.43 42.85
CA PHE A 836 0.40 -13.65 42.18
C PHE A 836 1.26 -14.50 43.14
N ALA A 837 1.10 -15.82 43.07
CA ALA A 837 1.92 -16.79 43.80
C ALA A 837 2.74 -17.61 42.81
N VAL A 838 3.88 -18.15 43.23
CA VAL A 838 4.61 -19.15 42.43
C VAL A 838 3.72 -20.36 42.24
N HIS A 839 3.61 -20.87 41.00
CA HIS A 839 2.84 -22.08 40.77
C HIS A 839 3.47 -23.26 41.52
N PRO A 840 2.71 -24.09 42.27
CA PRO A 840 3.29 -25.16 43.10
C PRO A 840 4.12 -26.21 42.35
N ALA A 841 3.99 -26.26 41.02
CA ALA A 841 4.85 -27.05 40.12
C ALA A 841 6.33 -26.65 40.16
N PHE A 842 6.64 -25.47 40.71
CA PHE A 842 7.98 -24.95 40.84
C PHE A 842 8.45 -24.93 42.30
N MET A 843 7.82 -25.71 43.18
CA MET A 843 8.21 -25.88 44.57
C MET A 843 8.75 -27.29 44.79
N ASN A 844 9.94 -27.41 45.37
CA ASN A 844 10.57 -28.69 45.69
C ASN A 844 11.17 -28.63 47.10
N TYR A 845 10.58 -29.35 48.06
CA TYR A 845 10.98 -29.34 49.47
C TYR A 845 11.14 -27.92 50.07
N GLY A 846 10.20 -27.03 49.77
CA GLY A 846 10.17 -25.64 50.25
C GLY A 846 11.02 -24.65 49.45
N ALA A 847 11.82 -25.11 48.48
CA ALA A 847 12.61 -24.25 47.61
C ALA A 847 11.93 -24.03 46.26
N GLU A 848 11.99 -22.79 45.74
CA GLU A 848 11.59 -22.49 44.37
C GLU A 848 12.62 -23.03 43.38
N VAL A 849 12.17 -23.72 42.34
CA VAL A 849 12.99 -24.15 41.20
C VAL A 849 12.72 -23.25 39.98
N PRO A 850 13.72 -22.92 39.16
CA PRO A 850 13.53 -22.04 38.00
C PRO A 850 12.75 -22.70 36.85
N GLN A 851 12.67 -24.03 36.84
CA GLN A 851 12.04 -24.83 35.79
C GLN A 851 11.85 -26.28 36.28
N TYR A 852 11.08 -27.06 35.54
CA TYR A 852 11.09 -28.53 35.59
C TYR A 852 11.07 -29.08 34.16
N TRP A 853 11.18 -30.40 34.02
CA TRP A 853 11.10 -31.07 32.73
C TRP A 853 10.03 -32.15 32.73
N LEU A 854 9.27 -32.25 31.65
CA LEU A 854 8.31 -33.33 31.39
C LEU A 854 8.81 -34.22 30.27
N GLY A 855 8.51 -35.51 30.34
CA GLY A 855 8.68 -36.42 29.22
C GLY A 855 7.91 -35.87 28.02
N LYS A 856 8.60 -35.74 26.89
CA LYS A 856 8.01 -35.28 25.63
C LYS A 856 6.85 -36.19 25.23
N TYR A 857 7.04 -37.48 25.39
CA TYR A 857 6.09 -38.54 25.08
C TYR A 857 5.47 -39.12 26.34
N GLN A 858 4.34 -39.80 26.17
CA GLN A 858 3.79 -40.73 27.17
C GLN A 858 4.87 -41.75 27.57
N GLY A 859 4.82 -42.22 28.81
CA GLY A 859 5.87 -43.03 29.42
C GLY A 859 6.18 -44.28 28.61
N THR A 860 7.46 -44.51 28.32
CA THR A 860 7.93 -45.66 27.55
C THR A 860 8.79 -46.59 28.39
N ALA A 861 8.99 -47.83 27.94
CA ALA A 861 9.93 -48.75 28.58
C ALA A 861 11.37 -48.34 28.28
N ASP A 862 12.21 -48.26 29.31
CA ASP A 862 13.68 -48.12 29.20
C ASP A 862 14.34 -49.16 30.12
N GLY A 863 14.30 -50.42 29.70
CA GLY A 863 14.69 -51.57 30.52
C GLY A 863 13.90 -51.64 31.82
N GLY A 864 14.59 -51.47 32.96
CA GLY A 864 14.02 -51.43 34.31
C GLY A 864 13.42 -50.08 34.71
N LYS A 865 13.45 -49.06 33.84
CA LYS A 865 13.14 -47.66 34.16
C LYS A 865 11.97 -47.14 33.32
N LEU A 866 11.33 -46.07 33.81
CA LEU A 866 10.39 -45.28 33.03
C LEU A 866 11.18 -44.33 32.11
N GLY A 867 10.82 -44.30 30.83
CA GLY A 867 11.44 -43.47 29.81
C GLY A 867 10.45 -42.55 29.08
N SER A 868 10.97 -41.79 28.13
CA SER A 868 10.21 -40.99 27.16
C SER A 868 10.98 -40.96 25.85
N GLN A 869 10.69 -41.91 24.96
CA GLN A 869 11.43 -42.11 23.71
C GLN A 869 10.49 -42.31 22.52
N ALA A 870 10.80 -41.65 21.40
CA ALA A 870 10.02 -41.77 20.17
C ALA A 870 10.07 -43.21 19.62
N GLY A 871 9.01 -43.63 18.92
CA GLY A 871 8.93 -44.92 18.24
C GLY A 871 8.56 -46.11 19.12
N LEU A 872 8.53 -45.95 20.45
CA LEU A 872 8.14 -47.00 21.37
C LEU A 872 6.64 -46.99 21.69
N MET A 873 6.13 -48.14 22.13
CA MET A 873 4.80 -48.24 22.72
C MET A 873 4.80 -47.63 24.13
N PRO A 874 3.68 -47.05 24.58
CA PRO A 874 3.49 -46.68 25.97
C PRO A 874 3.76 -47.88 26.89
N LEU A 875 4.40 -47.63 28.03
CA LEU A 875 4.58 -48.60 29.09
C LEU A 875 3.24 -48.74 29.83
N THR A 876 2.60 -49.90 29.69
CA THR A 876 1.27 -50.18 30.27
C THR A 876 1.28 -51.49 31.08
N ASN A 877 0.13 -51.89 31.63
CA ASN A 877 -0.03 -53.09 32.48
C ASN A 877 0.84 -53.08 33.75
N LEU A 878 1.02 -51.91 34.38
CA LEU A 878 1.67 -51.78 35.68
C LEU A 878 0.77 -50.99 36.62
N ASP A 879 0.79 -51.36 37.90
CA ASP A 879 0.12 -50.62 38.96
C ASP A 879 0.86 -49.29 39.28
N PHE A 880 0.20 -48.41 40.03
CA PHE A 880 0.72 -47.08 40.33
C PHE A 880 2.02 -47.10 41.16
N PRO A 881 2.15 -47.91 42.24
CA PRO A 881 3.41 -48.03 42.97
C PRO A 881 4.57 -48.53 42.09
N THR A 882 4.30 -49.45 41.17
CA THR A 882 5.32 -49.96 40.25
C THR A 882 5.73 -48.87 39.26
N MET A 883 4.80 -48.08 38.71
CA MET A 883 5.13 -46.94 37.85
C MET A 883 5.99 -45.89 38.58
N GLN A 884 5.66 -45.56 39.83
CA GLN A 884 6.49 -44.69 40.67
C GLN A 884 7.90 -45.26 40.85
N ALA A 885 8.01 -46.56 41.17
CA ALA A 885 9.30 -47.23 41.33
C ALA A 885 10.13 -47.23 40.03
N ARG A 886 9.50 -47.40 38.86
CA ARG A 886 10.16 -47.32 37.54
C ARG A 886 10.73 -45.94 37.27
N ALA A 887 10.04 -44.88 37.67
CA ALA A 887 10.55 -43.52 37.55
C ALA A 887 11.71 -43.25 38.52
N VAL A 888 11.58 -43.69 39.77
CA VAL A 888 12.62 -43.51 40.80
C VAL A 888 13.88 -44.32 40.51
N ALA A 889 13.76 -45.49 39.88
CA ALA A 889 14.90 -46.33 39.47
C ALA A 889 15.86 -45.62 38.49
N ARG A 890 15.44 -44.47 37.95
CA ARG A 890 16.27 -43.62 37.10
C ARG A 890 17.24 -42.74 37.90
N ASN A 891 17.01 -42.56 39.20
CA ASN A 891 17.84 -41.74 40.09
C ASN A 891 19.03 -42.52 40.66
N VAL A 892 19.93 -42.97 39.78
CA VAL A 892 21.12 -43.74 40.13
C VAL A 892 22.34 -43.22 39.38
N TYR A 893 23.54 -43.49 39.89
CA TYR A 893 24.81 -43.15 39.22
C TYR A 893 25.00 -41.64 38.92
N GLY A 894 24.59 -40.76 39.84
CA GLY A 894 24.77 -39.31 39.70
C GLY A 894 23.64 -38.59 38.96
N VAL A 895 22.65 -39.32 38.46
CA VAL A 895 21.40 -38.79 37.92
C VAL A 895 20.37 -38.72 39.04
N ASN A 896 19.72 -37.57 39.25
CA ASN A 896 18.75 -37.35 40.34
C ASN A 896 17.52 -36.58 39.82
N GLY A 897 16.44 -36.55 40.62
CA GLY A 897 15.27 -35.70 40.39
C GLY A 897 14.19 -36.26 39.45
N PHE A 898 14.40 -37.43 38.82
CA PHE A 898 13.38 -38.10 38.03
C PHE A 898 12.25 -38.64 38.91
N MET A 899 11.03 -38.52 38.41
CA MET A 899 9.81 -38.96 39.07
C MET A 899 8.70 -39.17 38.04
N MET A 900 7.60 -39.75 38.49
CA MET A 900 6.35 -39.67 37.75
C MET A 900 5.86 -38.22 37.78
N TRP A 901 5.25 -37.71 36.70
CA TRP A 901 4.72 -36.36 36.71
C TRP A 901 3.64 -36.18 37.78
N SER A 902 3.57 -34.98 38.35
CA SER A 902 2.66 -34.64 39.44
C SER A 902 1.48 -33.81 38.98
N ILE A 903 0.44 -33.75 39.82
CA ILE A 903 -0.77 -32.96 39.57
C ILE A 903 -0.45 -31.48 39.37
N TYR A 904 0.56 -30.97 40.09
CA TYR A 904 0.98 -29.59 39.92
C TYR A 904 1.68 -29.35 38.59
N GLN A 905 2.52 -30.28 38.12
CA GLN A 905 3.17 -30.18 36.82
C GLN A 905 2.16 -30.28 35.66
N LEU A 906 1.14 -31.13 35.82
CA LEU A 906 0.00 -31.19 34.89
C LEU A 906 -0.78 -29.86 34.91
N ALA A 907 -1.15 -29.36 36.09
CA ALA A 907 -1.91 -28.12 36.21
C ALA A 907 -1.19 -26.89 35.64
N ALA A 908 0.13 -26.82 35.76
CA ALA A 908 0.93 -25.77 35.14
C ALA A 908 0.81 -25.80 33.61
N VAL A 909 0.90 -26.99 33.02
CA VAL A 909 0.68 -27.20 31.57
C VAL A 909 -0.76 -26.87 31.18
N GLN A 910 -1.75 -27.33 31.95
CA GLN A 910 -3.17 -27.04 31.71
C GLN A 910 -3.45 -25.53 31.72
N MET A 911 -2.86 -24.77 32.65
CA MET A 911 -3.08 -23.33 32.77
C MET A 911 -2.45 -22.55 31.61
N LEU A 912 -1.20 -22.86 31.27
CA LEU A 912 -0.50 -22.27 30.13
C LEU A 912 -1.26 -22.55 28.82
N CYS A 913 -1.62 -23.82 28.61
CA CYS A 913 -2.33 -24.27 27.42
C CYS A 913 -3.74 -23.68 27.34
N LEU A 914 -4.50 -23.57 28.44
CA LEU A 914 -5.82 -22.93 28.47
C LEU A 914 -5.76 -21.48 27.97
N ILE A 915 -4.81 -20.71 28.48
CA ILE A 915 -4.62 -19.30 28.10
C ILE A 915 -4.19 -19.21 26.63
N GLU A 916 -3.27 -20.08 26.21
CA GLU A 916 -2.78 -20.11 24.83
C GLU A 916 -3.85 -20.55 23.83
N MET A 917 -4.69 -21.53 24.17
CA MET A 917 -5.77 -22.06 23.33
C MET A 917 -7.01 -21.16 23.33
N GLY A 918 -7.25 -20.43 24.42
CA GLY A 918 -8.41 -19.55 24.55
C GLY A 918 -9.73 -20.28 24.73
N SER A 919 -9.70 -21.58 24.99
CA SER A 919 -10.86 -22.46 25.14
C SER A 919 -10.46 -23.68 25.97
N SER A 920 -11.41 -24.29 26.67
CA SER A 920 -11.20 -25.57 27.35
C SER A 920 -11.36 -26.78 26.42
N ASP A 921 -11.87 -26.60 25.20
CA ASP A 921 -12.03 -27.66 24.20
C ASP A 921 -10.70 -27.97 23.48
N SER A 922 -9.85 -28.73 24.16
CA SER A 922 -8.52 -29.09 23.64
C SER A 922 -8.56 -29.92 22.35
N GLN A 923 -9.57 -30.79 22.20
CA GLN A 923 -9.72 -31.64 21.02
C GLN A 923 -10.03 -30.83 19.77
N THR A 924 -10.95 -29.86 19.88
CA THR A 924 -11.31 -28.99 18.74
C THR A 924 -10.19 -28.00 18.40
N VAL A 925 -9.49 -27.46 19.41
CA VAL A 925 -8.50 -26.39 19.19
C VAL A 925 -7.14 -26.93 18.73
N ILE A 926 -6.66 -28.03 19.30
CA ILE A 926 -5.33 -28.59 19.00
C ILE A 926 -5.45 -29.85 18.14
N GLY A 927 -6.32 -30.78 18.53
CA GLY A 927 -6.53 -32.03 17.82
C GLY A 927 -7.06 -33.12 18.74
N SER A 928 -7.83 -34.05 18.21
CA SER A 928 -8.49 -35.10 19.01
C SER A 928 -7.51 -36.04 19.72
N GLY A 929 -6.30 -36.24 19.18
CA GLY A 929 -5.42 -37.32 19.63
C GLY A 929 -5.94 -38.70 19.21
N ASN A 930 -5.37 -39.75 19.77
CA ASN A 930 -5.89 -41.11 19.61
C ASN A 930 -7.02 -41.33 20.62
N VAL A 931 -8.24 -40.88 20.34
CA VAL A 931 -9.42 -40.98 21.24
C VAL A 931 -10.60 -41.69 20.58
N ASP A 932 -10.66 -41.65 19.25
CA ASP A 932 -11.63 -42.35 18.43
C ASP A 932 -10.98 -43.61 17.85
N TYR A 933 -11.52 -44.81 18.11
CA TYR A 933 -12.02 -45.68 17.04
C TYR A 933 -12.62 -47.01 17.51
N SER A 934 -13.63 -47.47 16.79
CA SER A 934 -14.18 -48.83 16.77
C SER A 934 -13.23 -49.88 16.15
N GLY A 935 -11.91 -49.77 16.35
CA GLY A 935 -10.92 -50.70 15.76
C GLY A 935 -9.42 -50.35 15.87
N MET A 936 -8.99 -49.31 16.61
CA MET A 936 -7.56 -49.02 16.83
C MET A 936 -7.24 -49.00 18.34
N GLY A 937 -6.26 -49.80 18.76
CA GLY A 937 -5.81 -49.88 20.15
C GLY A 937 -4.76 -48.82 20.51
N VAL A 938 -4.01 -49.06 21.58
CA VAL A 938 -2.85 -48.23 21.96
C VAL A 938 -1.83 -48.22 20.81
N LEU A 939 -1.31 -47.03 20.49
CA LEU A 939 -0.32 -46.80 19.42
C LEU A 939 1.01 -46.32 20.00
N SER A 940 2.05 -46.34 19.17
CA SER A 940 3.36 -45.79 19.56
C SER A 940 3.25 -44.30 19.89
N VAL A 941 4.08 -43.84 20.82
CA VAL A 941 3.94 -42.52 21.46
C VAL A 941 4.12 -41.33 20.53
N ASN A 942 4.70 -41.54 19.35
CA ASN A 942 4.87 -40.53 18.29
C ASN A 942 4.10 -40.87 17.01
N HIS A 943 3.16 -41.82 17.07
CA HIS A 943 2.28 -42.12 15.94
C HIS A 943 1.53 -40.85 15.51
N ALA A 944 1.28 -40.69 14.20
CA ALA A 944 0.68 -39.46 13.64
C ALA A 944 -0.63 -39.06 14.33
N THR A 945 -1.51 -40.03 14.61
CA THR A 945 -2.77 -39.81 15.37
C THR A 945 -2.52 -39.36 16.82
N VAL A 946 -1.53 -39.92 17.51
CA VAL A 946 -1.19 -39.51 18.89
C VAL A 946 -0.58 -38.10 18.87
N ALA A 947 0.17 -37.78 17.82
CA ALA A 947 0.84 -36.51 17.66
C ALA A 947 -0.10 -35.33 17.36
N THR A 948 -1.37 -35.56 17.03
CA THR A 948 -2.35 -34.46 16.93
C THR A 948 -2.67 -33.84 18.29
N ALA A 949 -2.55 -34.60 19.38
CA ALA A 949 -2.65 -34.10 20.76
C ALA A 949 -1.29 -33.58 21.28
N THR A 950 -0.67 -32.64 20.54
CA THR A 950 0.63 -32.06 20.88
C THR A 950 0.52 -30.59 21.24
N TRP A 951 1.03 -30.21 22.42
CA TRP A 951 1.17 -28.81 22.82
C TRP A 951 2.61 -28.50 23.20
N ARG A 952 3.22 -27.51 22.52
CA ARG A 952 4.61 -27.05 22.73
C ARG A 952 5.64 -28.17 22.89
N GLY A 953 5.58 -29.14 21.99
CA GLY A 953 6.47 -30.30 21.97
C GLY A 953 6.01 -31.46 22.85
N ILE A 954 5.10 -31.26 23.81
CA ILE A 954 4.55 -32.35 24.65
C ILE A 954 3.52 -33.13 23.83
N VAL A 955 3.91 -34.32 23.38
CA VAL A 955 3.17 -35.21 22.47
C VAL A 955 2.28 -36.19 23.24
N GLY A 956 1.07 -36.43 22.75
CA GLY A 956 0.11 -37.36 23.36
C GLY A 956 -0.33 -36.87 24.74
N LEU A 957 -0.57 -35.57 24.88
CA LEU A 957 -0.92 -34.95 26.15
C LEU A 957 -2.28 -35.47 26.66
N TRP A 958 -3.20 -35.82 25.74
CA TRP A 958 -4.42 -36.58 25.99
C TRP A 958 -4.58 -37.71 24.95
N GLY A 959 -5.51 -38.62 25.21
CA GLY A 959 -5.77 -39.81 24.39
C GLY A 959 -4.63 -40.84 24.41
N ASN A 960 -4.77 -41.87 23.59
CA ASN A 960 -3.92 -43.05 23.47
C ASN A 960 -3.93 -43.94 24.72
N VAL A 961 -3.53 -43.41 25.87
CA VAL A 961 -3.51 -44.08 27.17
C VAL A 961 -3.91 -43.08 28.26
N LEU A 962 -4.65 -43.56 29.25
CA LEU A 962 -4.83 -42.85 30.52
C LEU A 962 -3.46 -42.69 31.17
N GLN A 963 -3.17 -41.51 31.71
CA GLN A 963 -1.88 -41.19 32.30
C GLN A 963 -2.03 -41.01 33.81
N MET A 964 -1.46 -41.92 34.61
CA MET A 964 -1.37 -41.79 36.06
C MET A 964 -0.63 -40.52 36.44
N VAL A 965 -1.20 -39.74 37.36
CA VAL A 965 -0.65 -38.48 37.86
C VAL A 965 -0.45 -38.58 39.36
N ASP A 966 0.74 -38.24 39.85
CA ASP A 966 1.04 -38.33 41.27
C ASP A 966 0.54 -37.09 42.04
N GLY A 967 0.25 -37.26 43.33
CA GLY A 967 -0.07 -36.15 44.23
C GLY A 967 -1.51 -35.65 44.22
N LEU A 968 -2.43 -36.34 43.55
CA LEU A 968 -3.88 -36.17 43.72
C LEU A 968 -4.58 -37.52 43.84
N GLN A 969 -5.44 -37.66 44.84
CA GLN A 969 -6.27 -38.85 45.07
C GLN A 969 -7.57 -38.46 45.79
N SER A 970 -8.49 -39.39 45.98
CA SER A 970 -9.68 -39.20 46.81
C SER A 970 -9.60 -40.01 48.11
N SER A 971 -10.12 -39.43 49.21
CA SER A 971 -10.24 -40.12 50.49
C SER A 971 -11.39 -41.15 50.46
N ALA A 972 -11.48 -42.01 51.47
CA ALA A 972 -12.65 -42.89 51.69
C ALA A 972 -14.02 -42.16 51.71
N ASN A 973 -14.05 -40.88 52.07
CA ASN A 973 -15.26 -40.04 52.07
C ASN A 973 -15.38 -39.16 50.81
N ALA A 974 -14.73 -39.54 49.71
CA ALA A 974 -14.71 -38.82 48.43
C ALA A 974 -14.32 -37.34 48.56
N LYS A 975 -13.33 -37.00 49.42
CA LYS A 975 -12.71 -35.67 49.46
C LYS A 975 -11.40 -35.69 48.70
N TYR A 976 -11.08 -34.61 47.98
CA TYR A 976 -9.76 -34.49 47.34
C TYR A 976 -8.66 -34.51 48.40
N MET A 977 -7.64 -35.32 48.16
CA MET A 977 -6.37 -35.32 48.88
C MET A 977 -5.28 -34.93 47.89
N ILE A 978 -4.54 -33.88 48.19
CA ILE A 978 -3.54 -33.28 47.30
C ILE A 978 -2.21 -33.13 48.03
N TRP A 979 -1.09 -33.25 47.34
CA TRP A 979 0.22 -32.91 47.92
C TRP A 979 0.25 -31.48 48.47
N ASP A 980 1.13 -31.23 49.43
CA ASP A 980 1.35 -29.88 49.91
C ASP A 980 1.97 -28.99 48.81
N LYS A 981 1.52 -27.73 48.77
CA LYS A 981 1.93 -26.75 47.76
C LYS A 981 3.40 -26.31 47.86
N ASN A 982 4.09 -26.68 48.95
CA ASN A 982 5.51 -26.40 49.15
C ASN A 982 6.42 -27.49 48.55
N GLY A 983 5.85 -28.54 47.94
CA GLY A 983 6.60 -29.58 47.26
C GLY A 983 7.24 -30.60 48.20
N ASN A 984 6.78 -30.74 49.45
CA ASN A 984 7.23 -31.81 50.35
C ASN A 984 6.57 -33.17 50.05
N ARG A 985 5.59 -33.19 49.13
CA ARG A 985 4.88 -34.39 48.65
C ARG A 985 4.10 -35.12 49.74
N SER A 986 3.67 -34.37 50.76
CA SER A 986 2.80 -34.85 51.82
C SER A 986 1.33 -34.68 51.43
N LEU A 987 0.52 -35.73 51.46
CA LEU A 987 -0.90 -35.63 51.12
C LEU A 987 -1.69 -34.88 52.21
N GLN A 988 -2.47 -33.91 51.77
CA GLN A 988 -3.34 -33.05 52.56
C GLN A 988 -4.79 -33.30 52.15
N THR A 989 -5.66 -33.66 53.09
CA THR A 989 -7.09 -33.81 52.83
C THR A 989 -7.76 -32.45 52.76
N SER A 990 -8.39 -32.14 51.63
CA SER A 990 -9.14 -30.91 51.44
C SER A 990 -10.55 -30.98 52.04
N GLY A 991 -11.18 -29.82 52.19
CA GLY A 991 -12.61 -29.72 52.51
C GLY A 991 -13.53 -30.04 51.32
N GLN A 992 -13.01 -30.10 50.09
CA GLN A 992 -13.79 -30.27 48.87
C GLN A 992 -14.14 -31.73 48.63
N VAL A 993 -15.44 -32.01 48.50
CA VAL A 993 -15.94 -33.30 48.03
C VAL A 993 -15.79 -33.34 46.50
N VAL A 994 -15.26 -34.45 46.01
CA VAL A 994 -15.12 -34.72 44.58
C VAL A 994 -16.54 -34.89 44.00
N PRO A 995 -16.91 -34.24 42.88
CA PRO A 995 -18.28 -34.27 42.34
C PRO A 995 -18.75 -35.67 41.90
N GLN A 996 -19.94 -35.82 41.31
CA GLN A 996 -20.30 -37.07 40.65
C GLN A 996 -19.69 -37.11 39.24
N THR A 997 -19.64 -38.29 38.62
CA THR A 997 -19.22 -38.44 37.22
C THR A 997 -20.02 -37.52 36.30
N GLY A 998 -19.34 -36.79 35.42
CA GLY A 998 -19.95 -35.81 34.52
C GLY A 998 -18.95 -34.79 33.99
N TYR A 999 -19.44 -33.64 33.51
CA TYR A 999 -18.65 -32.59 32.86
C TYR A 999 -18.50 -31.40 33.78
N ALA A 1000 -17.27 -30.94 34.03
CA ALA A 1000 -17.01 -29.88 35.00
C ALA A 1000 -17.73 -28.58 34.63
N THR A 1001 -18.48 -28.02 35.58
CA THR A 1001 -19.09 -26.68 35.44
C THR A 1001 -18.30 -25.63 36.20
N THR A 1002 -17.75 -26.01 37.35
CA THR A 1002 -16.97 -25.11 38.20
C THR A 1002 -15.78 -25.84 38.80
N MET A 1003 -14.62 -25.18 38.83
CA MET A 1003 -13.41 -25.67 39.46
C MET A 1003 -13.35 -25.33 40.95
N ALA A 1004 -12.81 -26.24 41.74
CA ALA A 1004 -12.66 -26.12 43.18
C ALA A 1004 -11.64 -25.04 43.56
N THR A 1005 -11.94 -24.36 44.67
CA THR A 1005 -11.11 -23.24 45.19
C THR A 1005 -10.77 -23.41 46.67
N ALA A 1006 -11.06 -24.57 47.26
CA ALA A 1006 -10.73 -24.84 48.65
C ALA A 1006 -9.22 -24.72 48.86
N ALA A 1007 -8.80 -23.98 49.88
CA ALA A 1007 -7.40 -23.72 50.16
C ALA A 1007 -7.13 -23.72 51.68
N SER A 1008 -5.87 -23.93 52.04
CA SER A 1008 -5.34 -23.80 53.40
C SER A 1008 -3.90 -23.30 53.35
N GLN A 1009 -3.22 -23.26 54.50
CA GLN A 1009 -1.78 -23.00 54.53
C GLN A 1009 -0.97 -24.10 53.81
N TYR A 1010 -1.51 -25.32 53.66
CA TYR A 1010 -0.79 -26.46 53.11
C TYR A 1010 -1.11 -26.75 51.64
N TYR A 1011 -2.32 -26.43 51.17
CA TYR A 1011 -2.75 -26.70 49.79
C TYR A 1011 -3.60 -25.57 49.23
N ASP A 1012 -3.73 -25.51 47.90
CA ASP A 1012 -4.62 -24.60 47.20
C ASP A 1012 -5.20 -25.34 45.98
N LEU A 1013 -6.50 -25.67 45.99
CA LEU A 1013 -7.13 -26.34 44.85
C LEU A 1013 -7.32 -25.40 43.66
N ALA A 1014 -7.27 -24.08 43.86
CA ALA A 1014 -7.37 -23.11 42.77
C ALA A 1014 -6.10 -23.08 41.88
N SER A 1015 -5.03 -23.76 42.29
CA SER A 1015 -3.81 -23.95 41.49
C SER A 1015 -3.87 -25.21 40.60
N ILE A 1016 -4.97 -25.96 40.62
CA ILE A 1016 -5.18 -27.14 39.77
C ILE A 1016 -6.58 -27.12 39.14
N PHE A 1017 -6.83 -28.01 38.18
CA PHE A 1017 -8.13 -28.16 37.52
C PHE A 1017 -8.92 -29.33 38.11
N ALA A 1018 -9.21 -29.27 39.41
CA ALA A 1018 -10.11 -30.21 40.08
C ALA A 1018 -11.51 -29.61 40.19
N ALA A 1019 -12.55 -30.33 39.75
CA ALA A 1019 -13.91 -29.79 39.77
C ALA A 1019 -14.51 -29.73 41.18
N SER A 1020 -15.26 -28.67 41.48
CA SER A 1020 -16.17 -28.65 42.63
C SER A 1020 -17.58 -29.11 42.28
N ASN A 1021 -17.96 -28.99 41.01
CA ASN A 1021 -19.28 -29.35 40.52
C ASN A 1021 -19.18 -29.86 39.08
N ALA A 1022 -20.07 -30.79 38.72
CA ALA A 1022 -20.14 -31.39 37.39
C ALA A 1022 -21.61 -31.57 36.96
N ALA A 1023 -21.87 -31.35 35.67
CA ALA A 1023 -23.16 -31.60 35.04
C ALA A 1023 -23.22 -33.01 34.44
N ALA A 1024 -24.41 -33.59 34.35
CA ALA A 1024 -24.59 -34.93 33.79
C ALA A 1024 -24.39 -35.00 32.27
N TYR A 1025 -24.54 -33.88 31.56
CA TYR A 1025 -24.47 -33.79 30.11
C TYR A 1025 -23.33 -32.86 29.66
N SER A 1026 -22.65 -33.22 28.58
CA SER A 1026 -21.54 -32.44 28.03
C SER A 1026 -21.95 -31.03 27.63
N SER A 1027 -23.16 -30.86 27.08
CA SER A 1027 -23.70 -29.56 26.66
C SER A 1027 -23.73 -28.52 27.78
N ASP A 1028 -23.72 -28.94 29.04
CA ASP A 1028 -23.85 -28.07 30.20
C ASP A 1028 -22.49 -27.79 30.87
N GLY A 1029 -21.41 -28.46 30.43
CA GLY A 1029 -20.06 -28.28 30.93
C GLY A 1029 -19.45 -26.92 30.56
N ALA A 1030 -18.63 -26.38 31.48
CA ALA A 1030 -17.68 -25.31 31.19
C ALA A 1030 -16.34 -25.86 30.64
N TYR A 1031 -16.18 -27.18 30.70
CA TYR A 1031 -15.05 -27.94 30.18
C TYR A 1031 -15.61 -29.10 29.35
N GLY A 1032 -15.07 -29.29 28.15
CA GLY A 1032 -15.53 -30.30 27.19
C GLY A 1032 -15.25 -31.74 27.60
N ASP A 1033 -14.42 -31.93 28.63
CA ASP A 1033 -13.86 -33.20 29.02
C ASP A 1033 -14.57 -33.75 30.26
N SER A 1034 -14.71 -35.07 30.35
CA SER A 1034 -15.40 -35.73 31.46
C SER A 1034 -14.50 -35.88 32.69
N ILE A 1035 -15.17 -35.93 33.84
CA ILE A 1035 -14.60 -36.29 35.13
C ILE A 1035 -15.27 -37.58 35.59
N HIS A 1036 -14.46 -38.59 35.95
CA HIS A 1036 -14.95 -39.92 36.32
C HIS A 1036 -14.61 -40.27 37.76
N LEU A 1037 -15.63 -40.73 38.49
CA LEU A 1037 -15.55 -41.01 39.91
C LEU A 1037 -16.38 -42.23 40.29
N SER A 1038 -15.71 -43.22 40.88
CA SER A 1038 -16.32 -44.46 41.37
C SER A 1038 -15.92 -44.81 42.81
N GLY A 1039 -14.95 -44.13 43.44
CA GLY A 1039 -14.52 -44.46 44.81
C GLY A 1039 -13.32 -43.66 45.35
N ALA A 1040 -12.59 -44.29 46.29
CA ALA A 1040 -11.32 -43.80 46.82
C ALA A 1040 -10.18 -44.25 45.90
N GLY A 1041 -9.79 -43.38 44.96
CA GLY A 1041 -8.89 -43.70 43.87
C GLY A 1041 -7.76 -42.70 43.68
N ILE A 1042 -6.87 -43.00 42.74
CA ILE A 1042 -5.73 -42.16 42.32
C ILE A 1042 -6.06 -41.38 41.05
N ALA A 1043 -5.45 -40.21 40.87
CA ALA A 1043 -5.74 -39.37 39.71
C ALA A 1043 -5.10 -39.88 38.41
N TRP A 1044 -5.92 -40.03 37.38
CA TRP A 1044 -5.52 -40.29 36.01
C TRP A 1044 -6.02 -39.19 35.08
N HIS A 1045 -5.21 -38.87 34.07
CA HIS A 1045 -5.41 -37.74 33.17
C HIS A 1045 -5.55 -38.20 31.72
N GLY A 1046 -6.28 -37.41 30.95
CA GLY A 1046 -6.15 -37.36 29.49
C GLY A 1046 -7.03 -38.32 28.69
N GLY A 1047 -7.67 -39.30 29.32
CA GLY A 1047 -8.45 -40.33 28.63
C GLY A 1047 -7.61 -41.31 27.79
N ALA A 1048 -8.21 -42.44 27.42
CA ALA A 1048 -7.59 -43.53 26.66
C ALA A 1048 -8.04 -43.53 25.18
N SER A 1049 -7.61 -44.53 24.41
CA SER A 1049 -7.90 -44.65 22.97
C SER A 1049 -9.37 -44.87 22.58
N HIS A 1050 -10.28 -44.88 23.55
CA HIS A 1050 -11.69 -45.24 23.38
C HIS A 1050 -12.62 -44.36 24.23
N THR A 1051 -12.15 -43.18 24.64
CA THR A 1051 -12.90 -42.22 25.45
C THR A 1051 -13.07 -40.95 24.63
N SER A 1052 -14.23 -40.81 23.98
CA SER A 1052 -14.54 -39.64 23.13
C SER A 1052 -14.63 -38.33 23.93
N ASP A 1053 -14.79 -38.45 25.24
CA ASP A 1053 -14.82 -37.39 26.25
C ASP A 1053 -13.44 -37.11 26.89
N ALA A 1054 -12.37 -37.68 26.32
CA ALA A 1054 -10.98 -37.39 26.67
C ALA A 1054 -10.58 -35.93 26.39
N GLY A 1055 -9.45 -35.49 26.92
CA GLY A 1055 -8.94 -34.15 26.63
C GLY A 1055 -8.00 -33.65 27.72
N LEU A 1056 -7.57 -32.40 27.59
CA LEU A 1056 -6.62 -31.76 28.49
C LEU A 1056 -7.13 -31.62 29.93
N PHE A 1057 -8.44 -31.52 30.15
CA PHE A 1057 -9.07 -31.35 31.46
C PHE A 1057 -9.79 -32.61 31.95
N TYR A 1058 -9.65 -33.73 31.23
CA TYR A 1058 -10.16 -35.02 31.67
C TYR A 1058 -9.49 -35.46 32.97
N LEU A 1059 -10.28 -35.88 33.96
CA LEU A 1059 -9.78 -36.35 35.25
C LEU A 1059 -10.58 -37.56 35.73
N ASP A 1060 -9.91 -38.69 35.91
CA ASP A 1060 -10.48 -39.89 36.51
C ASP A 1060 -9.84 -40.11 37.89
N ILE A 1061 -10.67 -40.27 38.92
CA ILE A 1061 -10.27 -40.66 40.29
C ILE A 1061 -11.18 -41.79 40.78
N GLY A 1062 -11.35 -42.82 39.96
CA GLY A 1062 -12.23 -43.95 40.22
C GLY A 1062 -11.56 -45.14 40.90
N GLU A 1063 -10.38 -45.52 40.42
CA GLU A 1063 -9.78 -46.81 40.75
C GLU A 1063 -8.62 -46.70 41.74
N ASP A 1064 -8.37 -47.79 42.46
CA ASP A 1064 -7.31 -47.86 43.46
C ASP A 1064 -5.90 -47.98 42.85
N ALA A 1065 -4.88 -47.83 43.70
CA ALA A 1065 -3.49 -47.82 43.27
C ALA A 1065 -2.98 -49.16 42.72
N ALA A 1066 -3.67 -50.28 42.98
CA ALA A 1066 -3.32 -51.62 42.49
C ALA A 1066 -3.91 -51.92 41.12
N TYR A 1067 -4.81 -51.07 40.61
CA TYR A 1067 -5.37 -51.24 39.28
C TYR A 1067 -4.31 -51.08 38.18
N SER A 1068 -4.38 -51.95 37.17
CA SER A 1068 -3.51 -51.92 35.99
C SER A 1068 -4.30 -52.29 34.74
N ALA A 1069 -4.03 -51.62 33.62
CA ALA A 1069 -4.66 -51.92 32.34
C ALA A 1069 -3.68 -51.73 31.17
N ASP A 1070 -4.02 -52.30 30.01
CA ASP A 1070 -3.24 -52.21 28.78
C ASP A 1070 -3.27 -50.82 28.12
N SER A 1071 -4.22 -49.99 28.54
CA SER A 1071 -4.46 -48.60 28.14
C SER A 1071 -4.16 -47.58 29.25
N LEU A 1072 -3.51 -48.03 30.33
CA LEU A 1072 -3.11 -47.19 31.46
C LEU A 1072 -1.58 -47.10 31.53
N SER A 1073 -1.07 -45.87 31.48
CA SER A 1073 0.35 -45.52 31.50
C SER A 1073 0.60 -44.32 32.43
N THR A 1074 1.69 -43.59 32.22
CA THR A 1074 2.01 -42.34 32.91
C THR A 1074 2.91 -41.46 32.04
N ARG A 1075 3.54 -40.43 32.61
CA ARG A 1075 4.56 -39.59 31.98
C ARG A 1075 5.74 -39.38 32.94
N LEU A 1076 6.95 -39.43 32.38
CA LEU A 1076 8.18 -39.13 33.11
C LEU A 1076 8.26 -37.64 33.42
N ALA A 1077 8.83 -37.25 34.55
CA ALA A 1077 9.14 -35.87 34.89
C ALA A 1077 10.46 -35.77 35.63
N LYS A 1078 11.02 -34.56 35.71
CA LYS A 1078 12.22 -34.27 36.47
C LYS A 1078 12.20 -32.86 37.05
N TYR A 1079 12.59 -32.75 38.33
CA TYR A 1079 12.99 -31.49 38.96
C TYR A 1079 14.48 -31.20 38.76
#